data_AF-A0AA91GT18-F1
#
_entry.id   AF-A0AA91GT18-F1
#
_cell.length_a   1.000
_cell.length_b   1.000
_cell.length_c   1.000
_cell.angle_alpha   90.00
_cell.angle_beta   90.00
_cell.angle_gamma   90.00
#
_symmetry.space_group_name_H-M   'P 1'
#
loop_
_entity.id
_entity.type
_entity.pdbx_description
1 polymer ?
#
loop_
_entity_poly.entity_id
_entity_poly.type
_entity_poly.pdbx_seq_one_letter_code
_entity_poly.pdbx_strand_id
1 'polypeptide(L)'
;MSQLYPFLNVGLAVILAVFVNQQALATTKEDNAKTAVPVTKIPRLSDIQRPHTSVKEWLAQQQLSGVLLVTGVRLNQTRSGLEVILETTASDKLQPTIKSEGNNFIANIPNAQLRLTGGNSFRQEKPVAGITEVTVTNQDTNSIRITVVGAASVPKVELFDSDEGLVLGLTPTATPTTPDTDKPNSETQPTQPSADKKPNEPDIEIIVTAQKRPEQSQEVPISITVIPQQELEDAQISSFQDIANNTPNFSFFPTTAGSADFSYYSIRGLNNFNFLANQDTVAFYVDDVPLDYGGFLDLGLIDLERVEVLRGPQSTLYGRSSPAGVVNVISRPPTNQPEFKVGASYGNYNSREVQLSFSDAIIPDQLSFRLAGAYKAQDGFFDNVLLDRQVGERSQLIGRAQILWTPTPEWNVSFNTYASDNDNGSPTFNRRDAPDPFEVSQEIDGFNRVSSNTQALRIGYNGSGLRATSITARRFTNQSTFVGDNFPGDLARQNVGINSTLWSQEFRLQSPESADRFRWLLGGYYESREFNVVDDSLEYTDLGAAAFRLSAPGTNRVSAEQFRNTYAVFGQVDYKPIEPLTVFAGLRYEWANASLDRRRVFEAASGGTTPTSPELRDAEINSDELIPRFGVQYRFSPNLMAYGTIAKGYRPSGFNYRADIESTRRFEEETSWTYEVGLKSSWFSDRLIANLSVFHTDVDNYQVLLTDNFGFFTNVANAGVSVTGLEFEMKAQPIQGLDLVAGVGYVNSQFKDYTNPFTGGNFSDNRVPFAPEVTYNVAAQYRSPGGIFARLELRGYGKTYFDDANQVKQDPFALVNARIGYEGTNYGIYLFANNLFDTRYITSGFLFPPANVTAGFGEPRTYGVQVRANL
;
A
#
# COMPACT_ATOMS: atom_id res chain seq x y z
N MET A 1 -39.25 25.75 6.62
CA MET A 1 -39.24 25.34 5.19
C MET A 1 -38.30 26.17 4.32
N SER A 2 -38.04 27.46 4.59
CA SER A 2 -37.07 28.26 3.79
C SER A 2 -35.59 27.89 3.99
N GLN A 3 -35.24 27.15 5.06
CA GLN A 3 -33.87 26.65 5.29
C GLN A 3 -33.57 25.29 4.64
N LEU A 4 -34.55 24.62 4.00
CA LEU A 4 -34.35 23.35 3.29
C LEU A 4 -34.03 23.52 1.78
N TYR A 5 -34.25 24.71 1.22
CA TYR A 5 -33.98 25.01 -0.19
C TYR A 5 -32.51 24.89 -0.62
N PRO A 6 -31.48 25.25 0.19
CA PRO A 6 -30.09 25.02 -0.19
C PRO A 6 -29.69 23.53 -0.12
N PHE A 7 -30.35 22.72 0.73
CA PHE A 7 -30.11 21.27 0.83
C PHE A 7 -30.58 20.50 -0.41
N LEU A 8 -31.69 20.92 -1.03
CA LEU A 8 -32.16 20.33 -2.28
C LEU A 8 -31.22 20.68 -3.44
N ASN A 9 -30.68 21.91 -3.51
CA ASN A 9 -29.86 22.34 -4.64
C ASN A 9 -28.45 21.73 -4.65
N VAL A 10 -27.83 21.48 -3.49
CA VAL A 10 -26.54 20.77 -3.42
C VAL A 10 -26.73 19.27 -3.69
N GLY A 11 -27.78 18.65 -3.12
CA GLY A 11 -28.12 17.26 -3.41
C GLY A 11 -28.49 17.05 -4.89
N LEU A 12 -29.23 17.98 -5.50
CA LEU A 12 -29.57 17.95 -6.92
C LEU A 12 -28.35 18.24 -7.81
N ALA A 13 -27.42 19.10 -7.39
CA ALA A 13 -26.16 19.35 -8.10
C ALA A 13 -25.23 18.12 -8.10
N VAL A 14 -25.21 17.35 -7.01
CA VAL A 14 -24.50 16.05 -6.94
C VAL A 14 -25.19 15.00 -7.82
N ILE A 15 -26.52 14.93 -7.79
CA ILE A 15 -27.29 14.04 -8.68
C ILE A 15 -27.11 14.43 -10.16
N LEU A 16 -27.09 15.73 -10.50
CA LEU A 16 -26.79 16.22 -11.84
C LEU A 16 -25.32 15.96 -12.23
N ALA A 17 -24.35 16.07 -11.32
CA ALA A 17 -22.96 15.71 -11.60
C ALA A 17 -22.83 14.20 -11.89
N VAL A 18 -23.60 13.35 -11.22
CA VAL A 18 -23.69 11.90 -11.49
C VAL A 18 -24.34 11.63 -12.86
N PHE A 19 -25.41 12.34 -13.23
CA PHE A 19 -26.06 12.18 -14.55
C PHE A 19 -25.24 12.77 -15.72
N VAL A 20 -24.55 13.90 -15.52
CA VAL A 20 -23.62 14.48 -16.50
C VAL A 20 -22.41 13.57 -16.69
N ASN A 21 -21.92 12.90 -15.63
CA ASN A 21 -20.91 11.85 -15.77
C ASN A 21 -21.43 10.59 -16.50
N GLN A 22 -22.70 10.19 -16.33
CA GLN A 22 -23.25 9.07 -17.10
C GLN A 22 -23.34 9.36 -18.61
N GLN A 23 -23.67 10.61 -19.01
CA GLN A 23 -23.62 11.00 -20.42
C GLN A 23 -22.19 11.13 -20.94
N ALA A 24 -21.24 11.59 -20.12
CA ALA A 24 -19.81 11.60 -20.44
C ALA A 24 -19.21 10.18 -20.56
N LEU A 25 -19.70 9.21 -19.77
CA LEU A 25 -19.35 7.78 -19.83
C LEU A 25 -19.92 7.08 -21.08
N ALA A 26 -21.14 7.45 -21.49
CA ALA A 26 -21.74 6.94 -22.73
C ALA A 26 -21.05 7.52 -23.98
N THR A 27 -20.59 8.78 -23.94
CA THR A 27 -19.82 9.40 -25.03
C THR A 27 -18.35 8.96 -25.05
N THR A 28 -17.72 8.66 -23.91
CA THR A 28 -16.39 8.04 -23.89
C THR A 28 -16.38 6.60 -24.41
N LYS A 29 -17.49 5.86 -24.35
CA LYS A 29 -17.60 4.54 -25.01
C LYS A 29 -17.49 4.64 -26.55
N GLU A 30 -17.99 5.72 -27.16
CA GLU A 30 -17.86 5.98 -28.61
C GLU A 30 -16.55 6.71 -29.00
N ASP A 31 -15.99 7.55 -28.12
CA ASP A 31 -14.73 8.26 -28.38
C ASP A 31 -13.47 7.46 -28.02
N ASN A 32 -13.50 6.53 -27.05
CA ASN A 32 -12.39 5.62 -26.76
C ASN A 32 -12.19 4.60 -27.89
N ALA A 33 -13.24 4.28 -28.65
CA ALA A 33 -13.13 3.49 -29.88
C ALA A 33 -12.40 4.26 -31.01
N LYS A 34 -12.26 5.60 -30.90
CA LYS A 34 -11.63 6.47 -31.91
C LYS A 34 -10.33 7.14 -31.45
N THR A 35 -10.05 7.15 -30.15
CA THR A 35 -8.84 7.73 -29.53
C THR A 35 -8.01 6.69 -28.80
N ALA A 36 -8.08 5.41 -29.23
CA ALA A 36 -7.03 4.46 -28.95
C ALA A 36 -5.69 5.07 -29.41
N VAL A 37 -4.93 5.60 -28.45
CA VAL A 37 -3.51 5.85 -28.63
C VAL A 37 -2.96 4.51 -29.07
N PRO A 38 -2.34 4.39 -30.26
CA PRO A 38 -1.65 3.17 -30.60
C PRO A 38 -0.51 3.06 -29.59
N VAL A 39 -0.66 2.20 -28.58
CA VAL A 39 0.40 1.88 -27.63
C VAL A 39 1.50 1.23 -28.46
N THR A 40 2.43 2.06 -28.88
CA THR A 40 3.53 1.70 -29.72
C THR A 40 4.61 1.16 -28.78
N LYS A 41 4.75 -0.17 -28.82
CA LYS A 41 5.83 -1.02 -28.28
C LYS A 41 5.79 -1.32 -26.78
N ILE A 42 5.07 -2.40 -26.45
CA ILE A 42 5.57 -3.38 -25.48
C ILE A 42 6.82 -4.04 -26.10
N PRO A 43 7.94 -4.21 -25.38
CA PRO A 43 9.15 -4.80 -25.93
C PRO A 43 8.89 -6.19 -26.48
N ARG A 44 9.23 -6.44 -27.75
CA ARG A 44 9.34 -7.80 -28.28
C ARG A 44 10.62 -8.43 -27.74
N LEU A 45 10.78 -9.75 -27.85
CA LEU A 45 12.03 -10.44 -27.49
C LEU A 45 13.27 -9.86 -28.20
N SER A 46 13.09 -9.21 -29.36
CA SER A 46 14.14 -8.48 -30.09
C SER A 46 14.54 -7.14 -29.46
N ASP A 47 13.70 -6.60 -28.58
CA ASP A 47 13.82 -5.27 -27.98
C ASP A 47 14.45 -5.36 -26.57
N ILE A 48 14.64 -6.58 -26.04
CA ILE A 48 15.34 -6.84 -24.78
C ILE A 48 16.85 -6.95 -25.08
N GLN A 49 17.63 -6.03 -24.53
CA GLN A 49 19.09 -6.08 -24.62
C GLN A 49 19.61 -7.34 -23.93
N ARG A 50 20.22 -8.25 -24.70
CA ARG A 50 20.98 -9.38 -24.14
C ARG A 50 22.25 -8.82 -23.50
N PRO A 51 22.66 -9.30 -22.31
CA PRO A 51 23.92 -8.90 -21.72
C PRO A 51 25.07 -9.26 -22.68
N HIS A 52 26.01 -8.33 -22.83
CA HIS A 52 27.19 -8.51 -23.67
C HIS A 52 28.10 -9.56 -23.03
N THR A 53 28.33 -10.66 -23.74
CA THR A 53 29.04 -11.83 -23.20
C THR A 53 30.53 -11.85 -23.58
N SER A 54 31.04 -10.76 -24.15
CA SER A 54 32.46 -10.66 -24.51
C SER A 54 33.10 -9.30 -24.19
N VAL A 55 34.37 -9.34 -23.80
CA VAL A 55 35.23 -8.17 -23.56
C VAL A 55 35.32 -7.25 -24.80
N LYS A 56 35.15 -7.81 -26.00
CA LYS A 56 35.14 -7.06 -27.27
C LYS A 56 33.87 -6.21 -27.44
N GLU A 57 32.74 -6.67 -26.94
CA GLU A 57 31.47 -5.91 -26.93
C GLU A 57 31.49 -4.83 -25.84
N TRP A 58 32.14 -5.09 -24.70
CA TRP A 58 32.37 -4.09 -23.65
C TRP A 58 33.29 -2.95 -24.12
N LEU A 59 34.35 -3.28 -24.87
CA LEU A 59 35.27 -2.29 -25.45
C LEU A 59 34.65 -1.48 -26.60
N ALA A 60 33.63 -2.01 -27.28
CA ALA A 60 32.90 -1.29 -28.31
C ALA A 60 31.99 -0.18 -27.76
N GLN A 61 31.73 -0.16 -26.44
CA GLN A 61 30.96 0.90 -25.77
C GLN A 61 31.80 2.13 -25.40
N GLN A 62 33.14 2.11 -25.49
CA GLN A 62 33.94 3.31 -25.28
C GLN A 62 33.96 4.21 -26.53
N GLN A 63 32.77 4.67 -26.92
CA GLN A 63 32.67 5.87 -27.72
C GLN A 63 32.78 7.07 -26.75
N LEU A 64 34.00 7.59 -26.62
CA LEU A 64 34.30 8.81 -25.88
C LEU A 64 33.31 9.90 -26.28
N SER A 65 32.43 10.28 -25.35
CA SER A 65 31.70 11.55 -25.44
C SER A 65 32.76 12.65 -25.44
N GLY A 66 32.90 13.38 -26.54
CA GLY A 66 33.91 14.43 -26.66
C GLY A 66 33.75 15.48 -25.56
N VAL A 67 34.86 15.95 -25.00
CA VAL A 67 34.90 17.03 -24.01
C VAL A 67 34.19 18.27 -24.57
N LEU A 68 33.22 18.81 -23.84
CA LEU A 68 32.46 19.99 -24.25
C LEU A 68 33.35 21.23 -24.23
N LEU A 69 33.44 21.93 -25.36
CA LEU A 69 34.26 23.14 -25.44
C LEU A 69 33.46 24.36 -24.98
N VAL A 70 34.03 25.10 -24.03
CA VAL A 70 33.58 26.43 -23.64
C VAL A 70 34.51 27.44 -24.30
N THR A 71 33.98 28.20 -25.26
CA THR A 71 34.76 29.06 -26.17
C THR A 71 34.82 30.52 -25.73
N GLY A 72 34.00 30.92 -24.77
CA GLY A 72 33.91 32.29 -24.27
C GLY A 72 33.49 32.35 -22.80
N VAL A 73 33.89 33.42 -22.11
CA VAL A 73 33.35 33.80 -20.79
C VAL A 73 32.97 35.27 -20.87
N ARG A 74 31.69 35.58 -20.62
CA ARG A 74 31.16 36.95 -20.67
C ARG A 74 30.56 37.34 -19.32
N LEU A 75 30.74 38.60 -18.94
CA LEU A 75 30.16 39.17 -17.73
C LEU A 75 29.15 40.26 -18.09
N ASN A 76 27.91 40.10 -17.63
CA ASN A 76 26.84 41.08 -17.84
C ASN A 76 26.41 41.65 -16.48
N GLN A 77 26.53 42.97 -16.29
CA GLN A 77 25.96 43.62 -15.12
C GLN A 77 24.44 43.74 -15.28
N THR A 78 23.69 43.34 -14.26
CA THR A 78 22.23 43.41 -14.24
C THR A 78 21.75 44.38 -13.16
N ARG A 79 20.45 44.68 -13.13
CA ARG A 79 19.86 45.54 -12.09
C ARG A 79 19.96 44.94 -10.68
N SER A 80 20.10 43.63 -10.57
CA SER A 80 20.14 42.87 -9.31
C SER A 80 21.54 42.33 -8.95
N GLY A 81 22.51 42.35 -9.87
CA GLY A 81 23.87 41.89 -9.61
C GLY A 81 24.70 41.63 -10.87
N LEU A 82 25.23 40.42 -11.02
CA LEU A 82 26.16 40.04 -12.11
C LEU A 82 25.79 38.69 -12.70
N GLU A 83 25.80 38.57 -14.03
CA GLU A 83 25.72 37.30 -14.73
C GLU A 83 27.10 36.90 -15.24
N VAL A 84 27.49 35.64 -15.00
CA VAL A 84 28.65 34.99 -15.63
C VAL A 84 28.14 33.99 -16.66
N ILE A 85 28.48 34.19 -17.93
CA ILE A 85 27.99 33.37 -19.05
C ILE A 85 29.16 32.56 -19.61
N LEU A 86 29.03 31.24 -19.62
CA LEU A 86 29.96 30.32 -20.29
C LEU A 86 29.44 29.99 -21.69
N GLU A 87 30.08 30.52 -22.72
CA GLU A 87 29.64 30.37 -24.10
C GLU A 87 29.98 28.97 -24.63
N THR A 88 28.94 28.19 -24.96
CA THR A 88 29.05 26.85 -25.55
C THR A 88 27.80 26.50 -26.35
N THR A 89 27.92 25.59 -27.32
CA THR A 89 26.78 25.16 -28.17
C THR A 89 25.94 24.04 -27.55
N ALA A 90 26.25 23.61 -26.33
CA ALA A 90 25.55 22.55 -25.60
C ALA A 90 25.54 22.84 -24.09
N SER A 91 24.92 23.97 -23.72
CA SER A 91 24.81 24.45 -22.35
C SER A 91 24.04 23.49 -21.45
N ASP A 92 22.99 22.85 -21.98
CA ASP A 92 22.18 21.80 -21.36
C ASP A 92 23.00 20.59 -20.85
N LYS A 93 24.20 20.40 -21.41
CA LYS A 93 25.10 19.31 -21.04
C LYS A 93 26.17 19.70 -20.03
N LEU A 94 26.27 20.97 -19.63
CA LEU A 94 27.15 21.40 -18.55
C LEU A 94 26.43 21.22 -17.22
N GLN A 95 26.85 20.23 -16.44
CA GLN A 95 26.22 19.88 -15.15
C GLN A 95 27.15 20.26 -13.99
N PRO A 96 27.09 21.52 -13.48
CA PRO A 96 28.00 22.00 -12.43
C PRO A 96 27.74 21.33 -11.08
N THR A 97 28.81 21.00 -10.37
CA THR A 97 28.79 20.66 -8.95
C THR A 97 29.21 21.88 -8.13
N ILE A 98 28.39 22.27 -7.15
CA ILE A 98 28.53 23.53 -6.41
C ILE A 98 29.02 23.27 -4.98
N LYS A 99 29.94 24.11 -4.51
CA LYS A 99 30.36 24.17 -3.10
C LYS A 99 30.62 25.63 -2.70
N SER A 100 30.38 25.95 -1.44
CA SER A 100 30.77 27.23 -0.83
C SER A 100 31.88 27.02 0.20
N GLU A 101 32.89 27.89 0.21
CA GLU A 101 34.01 27.83 1.16
C GLU A 101 34.47 29.25 1.53
N GLY A 102 34.33 29.63 2.80
CA GLY A 102 34.56 31.02 3.23
C GLY A 102 33.57 31.97 2.54
N ASN A 103 34.08 33.02 1.87
CA ASN A 103 33.29 33.93 1.03
C ASN A 103 33.26 33.52 -0.45
N ASN A 104 33.75 32.32 -0.78
CA ASN A 104 33.88 31.85 -2.16
C ASN A 104 32.71 30.94 -2.51
N PHE A 105 32.09 31.21 -3.65
CA PHE A 105 31.26 30.26 -4.37
C PHE A 105 32.11 29.56 -5.42
N ILE A 106 32.06 28.23 -5.47
CA ILE A 106 32.84 27.41 -6.40
C ILE A 106 31.89 26.49 -7.17
N ALA A 107 31.99 26.49 -8.50
CA ALA A 107 31.29 25.55 -9.36
C ALA A 107 32.30 24.77 -10.22
N ASN A 108 32.31 23.44 -10.11
CA ASN A 108 33.14 22.56 -10.94
C ASN A 108 32.26 21.89 -11.99
N ILE A 109 32.62 22.03 -13.25
CA ILE A 109 31.91 21.48 -14.40
C ILE A 109 32.73 20.32 -14.97
N PRO A 110 32.33 19.06 -14.75
CA PRO A 110 32.98 17.91 -15.36
C PRO A 110 32.63 17.83 -16.85
N ASN A 111 33.45 17.10 -17.60
CA ASN A 111 33.28 16.85 -19.03
C ASN A 111 33.32 18.13 -19.91
N ALA A 112 34.04 19.16 -19.46
CA ALA A 112 34.15 20.44 -20.16
C ALA A 112 35.60 20.95 -20.18
N GLN A 113 35.97 21.69 -21.23
CA GLN A 113 37.28 22.34 -21.36
C GLN A 113 37.14 23.76 -21.89
N LEU A 114 37.72 24.70 -21.15
CA LEU A 114 37.81 26.12 -21.49
C LEU A 114 38.90 26.33 -22.56
N ARG A 115 38.52 26.94 -23.69
CA ARG A 115 39.44 27.34 -24.77
C ARG A 115 39.09 28.74 -25.25
N LEU A 116 39.71 29.75 -24.65
CA LEU A 116 39.51 31.15 -25.04
C LEU A 116 40.61 31.60 -26.00
N THR A 117 40.30 32.57 -26.85
CA THR A 117 41.23 33.15 -27.84
C THR A 117 42.50 33.76 -27.20
N GLY A 118 42.46 34.11 -25.91
CA GLY A 118 43.58 34.71 -25.16
C GLY A 118 44.23 33.81 -24.10
N GLY A 119 43.86 32.52 -24.01
CA GLY A 119 44.38 31.57 -23.01
C GLY A 119 43.29 30.71 -22.36
N ASN A 120 43.69 29.76 -21.51
CA ASN A 120 42.77 28.78 -20.90
C ASN A 120 42.30 29.20 -19.48
N SER A 121 42.22 30.50 -19.23
CA SER A 121 41.76 31.08 -17.96
C SER A 121 41.15 32.45 -18.19
N PHE A 122 40.09 32.75 -17.44
CA PHE A 122 39.45 34.06 -17.36
C PHE A 122 39.51 34.55 -15.90
N ARG A 123 39.82 35.82 -15.69
CA ARG A 123 39.84 36.45 -14.36
C ARG A 123 39.40 37.91 -14.47
N GLN A 124 38.46 38.31 -13.63
CA GLN A 124 38.01 39.69 -13.51
C GLN A 124 37.96 40.11 -12.03
N GLU A 125 38.70 41.17 -11.69
CA GLU A 125 38.65 41.77 -10.36
C GLU A 125 37.56 42.85 -10.29
N LYS A 126 36.88 42.91 -9.14
CA LYS A 126 35.83 43.88 -8.78
C LYS A 126 34.79 44.14 -9.89
N PRO A 127 34.14 43.09 -10.44
CA PRO A 127 33.18 43.26 -11.54
C PRO A 127 31.92 44.05 -11.14
N VAL A 128 31.52 44.03 -9.87
CA VAL A 128 30.36 44.76 -9.32
C VAL A 128 30.52 44.93 -7.81
N ALA A 129 29.84 45.90 -7.21
CA ALA A 129 29.79 46.05 -5.75
C ALA A 129 29.35 44.74 -5.07
N GLY A 130 30.10 44.29 -4.07
CA GLY A 130 29.84 43.06 -3.33
C GLY A 130 30.51 41.79 -3.87
N ILE A 131 31.10 41.83 -5.08
CA ILE A 131 31.93 40.75 -5.64
C ILE A 131 33.35 41.28 -5.86
N THR A 132 34.33 40.64 -5.25
CA THR A 132 35.75 41.03 -5.32
C THR A 132 36.47 40.42 -6.50
N GLU A 133 36.07 39.22 -6.93
CA GLU A 133 36.71 38.50 -8.02
C GLU A 133 35.79 37.44 -8.65
N VAL A 134 35.91 37.24 -9.97
CA VAL A 134 35.39 36.08 -10.69
C VAL A 134 36.53 35.45 -11.50
N THR A 135 36.74 34.15 -11.34
CA THR A 135 37.77 33.37 -12.04
C THR A 135 37.16 32.13 -12.68
N VAL A 136 37.51 31.82 -13.93
CA VAL A 136 37.13 30.58 -14.65
C VAL A 136 38.40 29.93 -15.22
N THR A 137 38.68 28.69 -14.87
CA THR A 137 39.93 28.00 -15.23
C THR A 137 39.70 26.53 -15.54
N ASN A 138 40.55 25.92 -16.38
CA ASN A 138 40.61 24.45 -16.47
C ASN A 138 41.25 23.88 -15.20
N GLN A 139 40.55 22.99 -14.52
CA GLN A 139 41.08 22.29 -13.35
C GLN A 139 41.93 21.09 -13.77
N ASP A 140 41.53 20.39 -14.84
CA ASP A 140 42.29 19.35 -15.52
C ASP A 140 41.92 19.30 -17.01
N THR A 141 42.27 18.22 -17.71
CA THR A 141 41.99 18.06 -19.16
C THR A 141 40.50 17.90 -19.48
N ASN A 142 39.64 17.68 -18.48
CA ASN A 142 38.23 17.37 -18.65
C ASN A 142 37.30 18.09 -17.67
N SER A 143 37.75 19.17 -17.02
CA SER A 143 36.90 19.95 -16.12
C SER A 143 37.26 21.43 -16.05
N ILE A 144 36.22 22.26 -15.87
CA ILE A 144 36.32 23.71 -15.66
C ILE A 144 35.91 24.03 -14.22
N ARG A 145 36.63 24.94 -13.56
CA ARG A 145 36.25 25.52 -12.27
C ARG A 145 35.93 27.00 -12.43
N ILE A 146 34.76 27.40 -11.93
CA ILE A 146 34.37 28.78 -11.69
C ILE A 146 34.54 29.09 -10.20
N THR A 147 35.10 30.23 -9.86
CA THR A 147 35.20 30.73 -8.49
C THR A 147 34.75 32.19 -8.46
N VAL A 148 33.81 32.50 -7.57
CA VAL A 148 33.29 33.85 -7.34
C VAL A 148 33.54 34.21 -5.87
N VAL A 149 34.26 35.30 -5.63
CA VAL A 149 34.64 35.74 -4.27
C VAL A 149 33.79 36.92 -3.85
N GLY A 150 32.92 36.73 -2.86
CA GLY A 150 32.12 37.81 -2.27
C GLY A 150 32.93 38.70 -1.33
N ALA A 151 32.55 39.97 -1.21
CA ALA A 151 33.27 40.95 -0.39
C ALA A 151 33.09 40.75 1.13
N ALA A 152 31.90 40.30 1.57
CA ALA A 152 31.57 40.14 2.99
C ALA A 152 30.99 38.75 3.32
N SER A 153 30.27 38.13 2.38
CA SER A 153 29.71 36.78 2.48
C SER A 153 29.68 36.12 1.09
N VAL A 154 29.41 34.81 1.02
CA VAL A 154 29.22 34.10 -0.25
C VAL A 154 28.04 34.74 -1.02
N PRO A 155 28.18 35.08 -2.32
CA PRO A 155 27.06 35.59 -3.12
C PRO A 155 25.96 34.55 -3.30
N LYS A 156 24.69 34.98 -3.37
CA LYS A 156 23.59 34.08 -3.75
C LYS A 156 23.67 33.82 -5.26
N VAL A 157 23.62 32.55 -5.68
CA VAL A 157 23.79 32.14 -7.08
C VAL A 157 22.56 31.37 -7.56
N GLU A 158 22.07 31.72 -8.74
CA GLU A 158 21.04 31.00 -9.49
C GLU A 158 21.62 30.59 -10.85
N LEU A 159 21.36 29.35 -11.28
CA LEU A 159 21.85 28.78 -12.53
C LEU A 159 20.70 28.64 -13.52
N PHE A 160 20.92 29.02 -14.77
CA PHE A 160 19.97 28.81 -15.85
C PHE A 160 20.67 28.63 -17.19
N ASP A 161 20.09 27.79 -18.04
CA ASP A 161 20.56 27.54 -19.41
C ASP A 161 20.03 28.63 -20.35
N SER A 162 20.84 29.02 -21.34
CA SER A 162 20.45 29.93 -22.41
C SER A 162 20.99 29.46 -23.76
N ASP A 163 20.41 30.00 -24.84
CA ASP A 163 20.87 29.78 -26.23
C ASP A 163 22.33 30.25 -26.46
N GLU A 164 22.84 31.11 -25.57
CA GLU A 164 24.20 31.65 -25.64
C GLU A 164 25.20 30.92 -24.71
N GLY A 165 24.72 30.04 -23.82
CA GLY A 165 25.58 29.37 -22.83
C GLY A 165 24.94 29.08 -21.47
N LEU A 166 25.73 28.53 -20.54
CA LEU A 166 25.32 28.35 -19.14
C LEU A 166 25.50 29.68 -18.39
N VAL A 167 24.45 30.15 -17.71
CA VAL A 167 24.45 31.45 -17.01
C VAL A 167 24.41 31.25 -15.49
N LEU A 168 25.32 31.93 -14.79
CA LEU A 168 25.32 32.07 -13.33
C LEU A 168 24.86 33.48 -12.96
N GLY A 169 23.63 33.63 -12.48
CA GLY A 169 23.10 34.86 -11.92
C GLY A 169 23.53 35.04 -10.46
N LEU A 170 24.28 36.10 -10.17
CA LEU A 170 24.87 36.40 -8.87
C LEU A 170 24.20 37.62 -8.24
N THR A 171 23.65 37.48 -7.04
CA THR A 171 23.08 38.59 -6.25
C THR A 171 23.96 38.86 -5.02
N PRO A 172 24.53 40.06 -4.85
CA PRO A 172 25.29 40.42 -3.65
C PRO A 172 24.41 40.43 -2.40
N THR A 173 24.86 39.81 -1.31
CA THR A 173 24.19 39.91 0.00
C THR A 173 24.58 41.23 0.67
N ALA A 174 23.60 42.06 1.03
CA ALA A 174 23.85 43.32 1.71
C ALA A 174 24.25 43.11 3.19
N THR A 175 25.18 43.93 3.68
CA THR A 175 25.62 43.95 5.09
C THR A 175 24.50 44.46 6.01
N PRO A 176 24.27 43.86 7.20
CA PRO A 176 23.30 44.38 8.16
C PRO A 176 23.80 45.70 8.79
N THR A 177 23.00 46.76 8.72
CA THR A 177 23.13 47.93 9.60
C THR A 177 22.48 47.65 10.95
N THR A 178 23.25 47.86 12.01
CA THR A 178 22.88 47.82 13.44
C THR A 178 21.72 48.76 13.79
N PRO A 179 20.79 48.35 14.68
CA PRO A 179 19.98 49.27 15.46
C PRO A 179 20.55 49.48 16.87
N ASP A 180 20.56 50.76 17.24
CA ASP A 180 20.93 51.31 18.55
C ASP A 180 19.86 51.03 19.61
N THR A 181 20.29 51.05 20.86
CA THR A 181 19.50 50.86 22.08
C THR A 181 18.60 52.06 22.41
N ASP A 182 17.34 51.82 22.78
CA ASP A 182 16.71 52.46 23.96
C ASP A 182 15.38 51.80 24.39
N LYS A 183 15.17 51.73 25.71
CA LYS A 183 13.96 51.26 26.45
C LYS A 183 13.00 52.44 26.73
N PRO A 184 11.85 52.27 27.43
CA PRO A 184 10.78 51.26 27.34
C PRO A 184 9.38 51.93 27.24
N ASN A 185 8.31 51.17 26.95
CA ASN A 185 7.03 51.32 27.66
C ASN A 185 6.02 50.20 27.32
N SER A 186 5.55 49.59 28.41
CA SER A 186 4.24 49.01 28.73
C SER A 186 3.15 49.01 27.64
N GLU A 187 2.58 47.83 27.36
CA GLU A 187 1.13 47.58 27.50
C GLU A 187 0.77 46.09 27.27
N THR A 188 0.20 45.49 28.33
CA THR A 188 -0.85 44.44 28.38
C THR A 188 -0.85 43.24 27.42
N GLN A 189 -0.45 42.08 27.97
CA GLN A 189 -0.85 40.73 27.54
C GLN A 189 -2.36 40.47 27.78
N PRO A 190 -3.00 39.71 26.87
CA PRO A 190 -3.93 38.66 27.25
C PRO A 190 -3.30 37.28 27.01
N THR A 191 -2.96 36.63 28.13
CA THR A 191 -2.94 35.17 28.39
C THR A 191 -2.93 34.21 27.19
N GLN A 192 -1.73 33.70 26.89
CA GLN A 192 -1.50 32.34 26.38
C GLN A 192 -2.06 31.29 27.37
N PRO A 193 -2.72 30.21 26.91
CA PRO A 193 -2.72 28.96 27.62
C PRO A 193 -1.36 28.30 27.44
N SER A 194 -0.67 28.09 28.56
CA SER A 194 0.59 27.38 28.70
C SER A 194 0.54 25.97 28.09
N ALA A 195 1.41 25.72 27.11
CA ALA A 195 1.88 24.38 26.77
C ALA A 195 2.92 23.96 27.82
N ASP A 196 2.43 23.45 28.94
CA ASP A 196 3.23 22.72 29.92
C ASP A 196 2.45 21.47 30.32
N LYS A 197 2.67 20.38 29.58
CA LYS A 197 2.36 19.03 30.05
C LYS A 197 3.60 18.16 29.80
N LYS A 198 4.32 17.87 30.88
CA LYS A 198 5.01 16.58 31.01
C LYS A 198 3.96 15.47 30.87
N PRO A 199 4.27 14.32 30.25
CA PRO A 199 3.29 13.25 30.05
C PRO A 199 3.02 12.57 31.38
N ASN A 200 1.94 12.98 32.07
CA ASN A 200 1.19 12.04 32.85
C ASN A 200 0.44 11.18 31.82
N GLU A 201 0.80 9.90 31.72
CA GLU A 201 0.10 8.88 30.90
C GLU A 201 -1.42 9.04 31.07
N PRO A 202 -2.15 9.40 30.01
CA PRO A 202 -3.61 9.41 30.01
C PRO A 202 -4.16 8.05 29.57
N ASP A 203 -5.36 7.73 30.08
CA ASP A 203 -6.21 6.58 29.71
C ASP A 203 -6.16 6.26 28.21
N ILE A 204 -6.11 4.97 27.87
CA ILE A 204 -6.08 4.46 26.48
C ILE A 204 -7.48 4.61 25.86
N GLU A 205 -7.94 5.85 25.69
CA GLU A 205 -9.16 6.14 24.95
C GLU A 205 -8.84 6.15 23.46
N ILE A 206 -8.98 5.00 22.81
CA ILE A 206 -8.79 4.87 21.36
C ILE A 206 -10.14 5.01 20.66
N ILE A 207 -10.31 6.11 19.93
CA ILE A 207 -11.46 6.35 19.06
C ILE A 207 -11.27 5.63 17.73
N VAL A 208 -12.28 4.87 17.31
CA VAL A 208 -12.32 4.13 16.05
C VAL A 208 -13.49 4.54 15.19
N THR A 209 -13.38 4.27 13.89
CA THR A 209 -14.44 4.51 12.90
C THR A 209 -15.10 3.23 12.41
N ALA A 210 -14.91 2.12 13.13
CA ALA A 210 -15.32 0.77 12.75
C ALA A 210 -16.81 0.62 12.37
N GLN A 211 -17.71 1.41 12.94
CA GLN A 211 -19.13 1.40 12.57
C GLN A 211 -19.52 2.61 11.71
N LYS A 212 -18.58 3.12 10.91
CA LYS A 212 -18.71 4.34 10.08
C LYS A 212 -19.04 5.59 10.92
N ARG A 213 -18.72 5.58 12.21
CA ARG A 213 -18.86 6.68 13.17
C ARG A 213 -17.76 6.59 14.23
N PRO A 214 -17.30 7.73 14.79
CA PRO A 214 -16.33 7.75 15.90
C PRO A 214 -16.94 7.12 17.16
N GLU A 215 -16.28 6.10 17.73
CA GLU A 215 -16.64 5.44 18.99
C GLU A 215 -15.39 4.97 19.72
N GLN A 216 -15.44 4.86 21.04
CA GLN A 216 -14.35 4.23 21.80
C GLN A 216 -14.28 2.73 21.47
N SER A 217 -13.07 2.21 21.23
CA SER A 217 -12.85 0.81 20.84
C SER A 217 -13.44 -0.23 21.83
N GLN A 218 -13.40 0.07 23.13
CA GLN A 218 -13.97 -0.76 24.21
C GLN A 218 -15.51 -0.74 24.24
N GLU A 219 -16.14 0.23 23.57
CA GLU A 219 -17.60 0.32 23.46
C GLU A 219 -18.16 -0.34 22.19
N VAL A 220 -17.32 -0.65 21.21
CA VAL A 220 -17.76 -1.28 19.94
C VAL A 220 -18.05 -2.78 20.17
N PRO A 221 -19.28 -3.25 19.87
CA PRO A 221 -19.72 -4.63 20.13
C PRO A 221 -19.31 -5.59 19.00
N ILE A 222 -18.02 -5.57 18.64
CA ILE A 222 -17.39 -6.48 17.69
C ILE A 222 -15.96 -6.79 18.16
N SER A 223 -15.43 -7.90 17.68
CA SER A 223 -14.00 -8.19 17.79
C SER A 223 -13.22 -7.24 16.87
N ILE A 224 -12.40 -6.38 17.47
CA ILE A 224 -11.62 -5.36 16.77
C ILE A 224 -10.24 -5.22 17.41
N THR A 225 -9.22 -5.28 16.56
CA THR A 225 -7.84 -4.91 16.91
C THR A 225 -7.61 -3.48 16.45
N VAL A 226 -7.03 -2.65 17.32
CA VAL A 226 -6.64 -1.28 16.98
C VAL A 226 -5.16 -1.10 17.27
N ILE A 227 -4.43 -0.71 16.23
CA ILE A 227 -2.99 -0.47 16.27
C ILE A 227 -2.78 1.04 16.14
N PRO A 228 -2.53 1.77 17.23
CA PRO A 228 -2.32 3.21 17.21
C PRO A 228 -0.96 3.58 16.62
N GLN A 229 -0.80 4.85 16.23
CA GLN A 229 0.43 5.39 15.65
C GLN A 229 1.71 4.97 16.39
N GLN A 230 1.73 5.10 17.71
CA GLN A 230 2.93 4.78 18.48
C GLN A 230 3.32 3.30 18.33
N GLU A 231 2.35 2.39 18.32
CA GLU A 231 2.60 0.96 18.12
C GLU A 231 3.04 0.65 16.69
N LEU A 232 2.44 1.33 15.69
CA LEU A 232 2.90 1.23 14.29
C LEU A 232 4.37 1.64 14.15
N GLU A 233 4.75 2.72 14.83
CA GLU A 233 6.12 3.24 14.85
C GLU A 233 7.10 2.31 15.61
N ASP A 234 6.70 1.79 16.78
CA ASP A 234 7.51 0.97 17.69
C ASP A 234 7.78 -0.43 17.14
N ALA A 235 6.74 -1.06 16.59
CA ALA A 235 6.79 -2.39 16.00
C ALA A 235 7.17 -2.38 14.51
N GLN A 236 7.45 -1.20 13.93
CA GLN A 236 7.83 -1.02 12.51
C GLN A 236 6.78 -1.57 11.53
N ILE A 237 5.49 -1.44 11.87
CA ILE A 237 4.39 -1.94 11.04
C ILE A 237 4.21 -1.01 9.85
N SER A 238 4.55 -1.50 8.65
CA SER A 238 4.51 -0.67 7.43
C SER A 238 3.97 -1.39 6.18
N SER A 239 3.42 -2.59 6.38
CA SER A 239 2.79 -3.43 5.35
C SER A 239 1.54 -4.12 5.90
N PHE A 240 0.67 -4.64 5.03
CA PHE A 240 -0.47 -5.47 5.46
C PHE A 240 -0.03 -6.79 6.12
N GLN A 241 1.14 -7.31 5.75
CA GLN A 241 1.71 -8.47 6.44
C GLN A 241 2.03 -8.15 7.89
N ASP A 242 2.59 -6.97 8.18
CA ASP A 242 2.88 -6.56 9.56
C ASP A 242 1.61 -6.33 10.38
N ILE A 243 0.54 -5.82 9.75
CA ILE A 243 -0.77 -5.69 10.38
C ILE A 243 -1.31 -7.07 10.78
N ALA A 244 -1.23 -8.05 9.87
CA ALA A 244 -1.64 -9.43 10.15
C ALA A 244 -0.83 -10.07 11.28
N ASN A 245 0.50 -9.91 11.22
CA ASN A 245 1.42 -10.40 12.25
C ASN A 245 1.14 -9.84 13.66
N ASN A 246 0.41 -8.73 13.77
CA ASN A 246 0.05 -8.09 15.04
C ASN A 246 -1.44 -8.23 15.39
N THR A 247 -2.19 -9.05 14.65
CA THR A 247 -3.63 -9.21 14.82
C THR A 247 -4.00 -10.69 15.00
N PRO A 248 -4.72 -11.08 16.06
CA PRO A 248 -5.11 -12.48 16.24
C PRO A 248 -6.10 -12.93 15.16
N ASN A 249 -5.99 -14.20 14.77
CA ASN A 249 -6.76 -14.83 13.69
C ASN A 249 -6.68 -14.09 12.35
N PHE A 250 -5.63 -13.29 12.13
CA PHE A 250 -5.28 -12.73 10.84
C PHE A 250 -3.92 -13.29 10.43
N SER A 251 -3.86 -13.93 9.27
CA SER A 251 -2.61 -14.38 8.66
C SER A 251 -2.43 -13.77 7.29
N PHE A 252 -1.18 -13.45 6.96
CA PHE A 252 -0.78 -12.97 5.65
C PHE A 252 0.51 -13.69 5.25
N PHE A 253 0.46 -14.36 4.09
CA PHE A 253 1.53 -15.11 3.48
C PHE A 253 1.92 -14.41 2.17
N PRO A 254 2.97 -13.56 2.19
CA PRO A 254 3.45 -12.94 0.97
C PRO A 254 4.05 -13.99 0.04
N THR A 255 4.08 -13.70 -1.25
CA THR A 255 4.97 -14.44 -2.14
C THR A 255 6.42 -14.09 -1.85
N THR A 256 7.30 -15.06 -2.08
CA THR A 256 8.75 -14.83 -2.15
C THR A 256 9.09 -13.63 -3.01
N ALA A 257 10.15 -12.89 -2.67
CA ALA A 257 10.54 -11.66 -3.35
C ALA A 257 9.53 -10.49 -3.25
N GLY A 258 8.48 -10.57 -2.42
CA GLY A 258 7.67 -9.42 -1.99
C GLY A 258 6.61 -8.95 -2.97
N SER A 259 6.44 -9.64 -4.11
CA SER A 259 5.33 -9.39 -5.02
C SER A 259 3.99 -9.70 -4.33
N ALA A 260 2.99 -8.83 -4.49
CA ALA A 260 1.64 -9.10 -4.01
C ALA A 260 0.83 -10.01 -4.93
N ASP A 261 1.34 -10.38 -6.12
CA ASP A 261 0.57 -11.09 -7.16
C ASP A 261 -0.06 -12.39 -6.70
N PHE A 262 0.60 -13.10 -5.77
CA PHE A 262 0.05 -14.30 -5.15
C PHE A 262 0.10 -14.23 -3.62
N SER A 263 -0.08 -13.03 -3.04
CA SER A 263 -0.21 -12.92 -1.58
C SER A 263 -1.51 -13.58 -1.11
N TYR A 264 -1.41 -14.48 -0.15
CA TYR A 264 -2.55 -15.15 0.47
C TYR A 264 -2.79 -14.60 1.86
N TYR A 265 -4.04 -14.43 2.24
CA TYR A 265 -4.39 -14.00 3.58
C TYR A 265 -5.69 -14.62 4.06
N SER A 266 -5.85 -14.67 5.37
CA SER A 266 -7.05 -15.20 6.00
C SER A 266 -7.38 -14.41 7.25
N ILE A 267 -8.67 -14.09 7.44
CA ILE A 267 -9.20 -13.63 8.72
C ILE A 267 -10.19 -14.68 9.20
N ARG A 268 -10.09 -15.09 10.47
CA ARG A 268 -10.95 -16.12 11.08
C ARG A 268 -11.01 -17.39 10.23
N GLY A 269 -9.91 -17.81 9.64
CA GLY A 269 -9.81 -19.05 8.87
C GLY A 269 -10.60 -19.10 7.57
N LEU A 270 -11.18 -17.97 7.15
CA LEU A 270 -11.68 -17.77 5.79
C LEU A 270 -10.56 -17.10 5.00
N ASN A 271 -10.07 -17.77 3.96
CA ASN A 271 -8.94 -17.27 3.19
C ASN A 271 -9.40 -16.49 1.95
N ASN A 272 -8.50 -15.69 1.41
CA ASN A 272 -8.62 -15.18 0.06
C ASN A 272 -7.66 -15.94 -0.85
N PHE A 273 -8.12 -16.21 -2.06
CA PHE A 273 -7.27 -16.59 -3.15
C PHE A 273 -7.20 -15.41 -4.12
N ASN A 274 -6.08 -14.71 -4.03
CA ASN A 274 -5.75 -13.50 -4.77
C ASN A 274 -5.52 -13.82 -6.25
N PHE A 275 -6.61 -13.93 -7.00
CA PHE A 275 -6.56 -14.16 -8.43
C PHE A 275 -7.70 -13.45 -9.10
N LEU A 276 -7.40 -12.84 -10.24
CA LEU A 276 -8.19 -11.95 -11.08
C LEU A 276 -9.67 -12.30 -11.35
N ALA A 277 -10.11 -13.53 -11.09
CA ALA A 277 -11.50 -13.95 -11.18
C ALA A 277 -12.28 -13.83 -9.86
N ASN A 278 -11.58 -13.75 -8.72
CA ASN A 278 -12.12 -13.90 -7.37
C ASN A 278 -12.22 -12.54 -6.67
N GLN A 279 -13.33 -12.28 -5.99
CA GLN A 279 -13.46 -11.05 -5.17
C GLN A 279 -12.93 -11.30 -3.76
N ASP A 280 -12.25 -10.35 -3.13
CA ASP A 280 -11.60 -10.65 -1.84
C ASP A 280 -12.58 -11.06 -0.73
N THR A 281 -12.16 -11.97 0.15
CA THR A 281 -12.91 -12.39 1.36
C THR A 281 -12.79 -11.39 2.52
N VAL A 282 -11.76 -10.55 2.47
CA VAL A 282 -11.45 -9.48 3.43
C VAL A 282 -11.39 -8.16 2.67
N ALA A 283 -12.05 -7.13 3.19
CA ALA A 283 -12.05 -5.82 2.54
C ALA A 283 -10.94 -4.95 3.13
N PHE A 284 -10.14 -4.33 2.27
CA PHE A 284 -9.12 -3.39 2.68
C PHE A 284 -9.53 -1.98 2.31
N TYR A 285 -9.33 -1.05 3.23
CA TYR A 285 -9.60 0.37 3.04
C TYR A 285 -8.38 1.20 3.42
N VAL A 286 -8.11 2.23 2.62
CA VAL A 286 -7.17 3.29 2.96
C VAL A 286 -7.93 4.61 2.88
N ASP A 287 -8.07 5.31 4.00
CA ASP A 287 -8.80 6.59 4.08
C ASP A 287 -10.23 6.52 3.49
N ASP A 288 -11.00 5.49 3.87
CA ASP A 288 -12.34 5.16 3.34
C ASP A 288 -12.38 4.73 1.85
N VAL A 289 -11.24 4.64 1.15
CA VAL A 289 -11.19 4.14 -0.23
C VAL A 289 -11.02 2.62 -0.24
N PRO A 290 -11.94 1.85 -0.87
CA PRO A 290 -11.81 0.40 -0.98
C PRO A 290 -10.65 0.01 -1.91
N LEU A 291 -9.95 -1.06 -1.56
CA LEU A 291 -9.04 -1.78 -2.44
C LEU A 291 -9.74 -3.01 -3.00
N ASP A 292 -9.50 -3.28 -4.27
CA ASP A 292 -10.36 -4.08 -5.11
C ASP A 292 -9.81 -5.46 -5.47
N TYR A 293 -8.51 -5.66 -5.31
CA TYR A 293 -7.79 -6.87 -5.68
C TYR A 293 -6.56 -7.05 -4.78
N GLY A 294 -6.38 -8.26 -4.24
CA GLY A 294 -5.25 -8.60 -3.38
C GLY A 294 -3.87 -8.31 -3.98
N GLY A 295 -3.71 -8.40 -5.31
CA GLY A 295 -2.46 -8.11 -6.02
C GLY A 295 -2.06 -6.63 -5.96
N PHE A 296 -2.99 -5.76 -5.58
CA PHE A 296 -2.73 -4.34 -5.36
C PHE A 296 -2.46 -4.00 -3.89
N LEU A 297 -2.35 -5.00 -2.99
CA LEU A 297 -2.09 -4.77 -1.57
C LEU A 297 -0.62 -4.53 -1.24
N ASP A 298 0.29 -4.56 -2.22
CA ASP A 298 1.63 -4.02 -2.03
C ASP A 298 1.56 -2.48 -2.04
N LEU A 299 0.90 -1.89 -1.06
CA LEU A 299 0.86 -0.44 -0.86
C LEU A 299 1.74 -0.14 0.32
N GLY A 300 2.81 0.62 0.10
CA GLY A 300 3.63 1.05 1.21
C GLY A 300 2.83 1.98 2.12
N LEU A 301 2.62 1.53 3.36
CA LEU A 301 1.83 2.26 4.31
C LEU A 301 2.73 3.28 5.02
N ILE A 302 2.44 4.57 4.80
CA ILE A 302 3.23 5.68 5.34
C ILE A 302 2.34 6.69 6.05
N ASP A 303 2.92 7.34 7.05
CA ASP A 303 2.30 8.47 7.76
C ASP A 303 0.88 8.17 8.29
N LEU A 304 0.80 7.06 9.02
CA LEU A 304 -0.45 6.50 9.54
C LEU A 304 -0.81 7.08 10.90
N GLU A 305 -2.10 7.25 11.14
CA GLU A 305 -2.66 7.57 12.47
C GLU A 305 -2.94 6.28 13.23
N ARG A 306 -3.58 5.31 12.57
CA ARG A 306 -3.93 4.02 13.15
C ARG A 306 -4.35 3.01 12.09
N VAL A 307 -4.40 1.75 12.49
CA VAL A 307 -5.04 0.66 11.75
C VAL A 307 -6.14 0.04 12.61
N GLU A 308 -7.28 -0.22 12.00
CA GLU A 308 -8.43 -0.89 12.60
C GLU A 308 -8.66 -2.22 11.86
N VAL A 309 -8.61 -3.36 12.55
CA VAL A 309 -8.95 -4.67 11.98
C VAL A 309 -10.22 -5.20 12.62
N LEU A 310 -11.31 -5.18 11.86
CA LEU A 310 -12.62 -5.67 12.26
C LEU A 310 -12.74 -7.13 11.81
N ARG A 311 -12.98 -8.05 12.74
CA ARG A 311 -13.06 -9.48 12.43
C ARG A 311 -14.51 -9.95 12.40
N GLY A 312 -14.80 -10.87 11.48
CA GLY A 312 -16.15 -11.34 11.16
C GLY A 312 -16.89 -10.44 10.18
N PRO A 313 -18.10 -10.86 9.74
CA PRO A 313 -18.81 -10.19 8.66
C PRO A 313 -19.08 -8.71 8.92
N GLN A 314 -18.65 -7.86 8.00
CA GLN A 314 -18.93 -6.41 8.00
C GLN A 314 -19.76 -5.95 6.80
N SER A 315 -20.34 -6.90 6.06
CA SER A 315 -21.01 -6.63 4.79
C SER A 315 -22.21 -5.69 4.90
N THR A 316 -22.87 -5.62 6.05
CA THR A 316 -23.96 -4.64 6.27
C THR A 316 -23.50 -3.18 6.15
N LEU A 317 -22.29 -2.82 6.62
CA LEU A 317 -21.80 -1.43 6.58
C LEU A 317 -20.76 -1.16 5.50
N TYR A 318 -19.99 -2.18 5.10
CA TYR A 318 -18.91 -2.05 4.13
C TYR A 318 -19.25 -2.66 2.76
N GLY A 319 -20.29 -3.50 2.67
CA GLY A 319 -20.72 -4.14 1.42
C GLY A 319 -19.95 -5.42 1.09
N ARG A 320 -19.92 -5.76 -0.20
CA ARG A 320 -19.19 -6.94 -0.71
C ARG A 320 -17.74 -7.03 -0.21
N SER A 321 -17.19 -8.24 -0.32
CA SER A 321 -15.80 -8.54 0.01
C SER A 321 -15.41 -8.38 1.47
N SER A 322 -16.38 -8.37 2.39
CA SER A 322 -16.13 -8.30 3.83
C SER A 322 -16.77 -9.42 4.68
N PRO A 323 -17.02 -10.66 4.19
CA PRO A 323 -17.57 -11.72 5.03
C PRO A 323 -16.60 -12.18 6.13
N ALA A 324 -15.29 -12.10 5.92
CA ALA A 324 -14.31 -12.47 6.95
C ALA A 324 -13.91 -11.30 7.85
N GLY A 325 -13.94 -10.07 7.33
CA GLY A 325 -13.54 -8.88 8.07
C GLY A 325 -13.21 -7.68 7.19
N VAL A 326 -12.75 -6.62 7.85
CA VAL A 326 -12.28 -5.37 7.24
C VAL A 326 -10.96 -4.96 7.88
N VAL A 327 -9.99 -4.58 7.06
CA VAL A 327 -8.77 -3.88 7.49
C VAL A 327 -8.86 -2.44 7.00
N ASN A 328 -8.98 -1.51 7.94
CA ASN A 328 -9.14 -0.08 7.67
C ASN A 328 -7.90 0.67 8.12
N VAL A 329 -7.19 1.27 7.17
CA VAL A 329 -5.97 2.05 7.39
C VAL A 329 -6.32 3.54 7.34
N ILE A 330 -5.95 4.26 8.40
CA ILE A 330 -6.25 5.68 8.54
C ILE A 330 -4.94 6.45 8.58
N SER A 331 -4.78 7.39 7.66
CA SER A 331 -3.65 8.31 7.61
C SER A 331 -3.78 9.44 8.62
N ARG A 332 -2.65 10.03 9.02
CA ARG A 332 -2.65 11.22 9.86
C ARG A 332 -3.30 12.39 9.14
N PRO A 333 -4.25 13.11 9.77
CA PRO A 333 -4.83 14.29 9.16
C PRO A 333 -3.84 15.46 9.15
N PRO A 334 -4.06 16.47 8.28
CA PRO A 334 -3.38 17.75 8.37
C PRO A 334 -3.55 18.44 9.72
N THR A 335 -2.48 19.05 10.24
CA THR A 335 -2.44 19.77 11.52
C THR A 335 -2.41 21.29 11.33
N ASN A 336 -2.88 22.04 12.33
CA ASN A 336 -2.79 23.50 12.33
C ASN A 336 -1.43 24.05 12.78
N GLN A 337 -0.54 23.18 13.25
CA GLN A 337 0.82 23.53 13.67
C GLN A 337 1.82 22.89 12.71
N PRO A 338 2.95 23.58 12.42
CA PRO A 338 4.05 22.98 11.68
C PRO A 338 4.51 21.69 12.35
N GLU A 339 4.56 20.62 11.57
CA GLU A 339 5.09 19.33 11.99
C GLU A 339 5.99 18.79 10.88
N PHE A 340 7.24 18.48 11.19
CA PHE A 340 8.14 17.82 10.25
C PHE A 340 8.71 16.53 10.85
N LYS A 341 8.57 15.42 10.12
CA LYS A 341 9.12 14.13 10.50
C LYS A 341 10.03 13.59 9.41
N VAL A 342 11.17 13.05 9.82
CA VAL A 342 12.10 12.34 8.96
C VAL A 342 12.49 11.01 9.59
N GLY A 343 12.53 9.96 8.78
CA GLY A 343 13.02 8.65 9.14
C GLY A 343 14.00 8.15 8.09
N ALA A 344 15.06 7.48 8.52
CA ALA A 344 15.98 6.78 7.64
C ALA A 344 16.36 5.44 8.25
N SER A 345 16.45 4.38 7.45
CA SER A 345 16.98 3.09 7.88
C SER A 345 17.93 2.49 6.86
N TYR A 346 18.93 1.76 7.37
CA TYR A 346 19.88 0.99 6.56
C TYR A 346 20.16 -0.35 7.23
N GLY A 347 20.24 -1.42 6.45
CA GLY A 347 20.39 -2.78 6.98
C GLY A 347 21.07 -3.75 6.01
N ASN A 348 21.11 -5.03 6.38
CA ASN A 348 21.60 -6.09 5.50
C ASN A 348 20.75 -6.23 4.23
N TYR A 349 21.29 -6.90 3.21
CA TYR A 349 20.72 -6.93 1.86
C TYR A 349 20.54 -5.53 1.24
N ASN A 350 21.42 -4.59 1.62
CA ASN A 350 21.39 -3.20 1.16
C ASN A 350 20.01 -2.53 1.37
N SER A 351 19.26 -2.97 2.40
CA SER A 351 17.94 -2.42 2.68
C SER A 351 18.07 -0.94 3.03
N ARG A 352 17.34 -0.09 2.33
CA ARG A 352 17.35 1.37 2.50
C ARG A 352 15.92 1.88 2.57
N GLU A 353 15.66 2.75 3.52
CA GLU A 353 14.38 3.43 3.64
C GLU A 353 14.61 4.88 4.02
N VAL A 354 13.90 5.78 3.36
CA VAL A 354 13.78 7.18 3.74
C VAL A 354 12.31 7.53 3.76
N GLN A 355 11.84 8.11 4.86
CA GLN A 355 10.48 8.61 5.02
C GLN A 355 10.52 10.08 5.41
N LEU A 356 9.61 10.87 4.84
CA LEU A 356 9.43 12.28 5.14
C LEU A 356 7.94 12.55 5.31
N SER A 357 7.60 13.39 6.27
CA SER A 357 6.24 13.91 6.42
C SER A 357 6.27 15.34 6.92
N PHE A 358 5.39 16.16 6.39
CA PHE A 358 5.29 17.58 6.69
C PHE A 358 3.81 17.99 6.73
N SER A 359 3.43 18.76 7.73
CA SER A 359 2.09 19.32 7.85
C SER A 359 2.11 20.72 8.42
N ASP A 360 1.21 21.59 7.95
CA ASP A 360 1.06 22.95 8.45
C ASP A 360 -0.32 23.54 8.07
N ALA A 361 -0.67 24.67 8.67
CA ALA A 361 -1.80 25.49 8.27
C ALA A 361 -1.43 26.44 7.11
N ILE A 362 -2.24 26.46 6.06
CA ILE A 362 -2.25 27.53 5.05
C ILE A 362 -3.03 28.74 5.62
N ILE A 363 -4.18 28.46 6.22
CA ILE A 363 -5.01 29.43 6.94
C ILE A 363 -5.27 28.81 8.33
N PRO A 364 -4.76 29.42 9.41
CA PRO A 364 -4.94 28.89 10.76
C PRO A 364 -6.40 28.52 11.06
N ASP A 365 -6.61 27.31 11.57
CA ASP A 365 -7.91 26.74 11.98
C ASP A 365 -8.96 26.57 10.87
N GLN A 366 -8.61 26.85 9.62
CA GLN A 366 -9.53 26.73 8.49
C GLN A 366 -8.99 25.89 7.35
N LEU A 367 -7.70 25.99 7.02
CA LEU A 367 -7.13 25.29 5.87
C LEU A 367 -5.74 24.79 6.23
N SER A 368 -5.58 23.48 6.29
CA SER A 368 -4.31 22.83 6.57
C SER A 368 -3.98 21.81 5.49
N PHE A 369 -2.70 21.48 5.37
CA PHE A 369 -2.22 20.49 4.42
C PHE A 369 -1.23 19.54 5.06
N ARG A 370 -1.04 18.40 4.38
CA ARG A 370 -0.08 17.37 4.77
C ARG A 370 0.54 16.74 3.54
N LEU A 371 1.85 16.60 3.54
CA LEU A 371 2.63 15.92 2.52
C LEU A 371 3.42 14.81 3.18
N ALA A 372 3.41 13.61 2.61
CA ALA A 372 4.25 12.51 3.07
C ALA A 372 4.82 11.77 1.87
N GLY A 373 6.03 11.25 2.02
CA GLY A 373 6.66 10.43 1.00
C GLY A 373 7.64 9.44 1.61
N ALA A 374 7.80 8.31 0.94
CA ALA A 374 8.82 7.34 1.31
C ALA A 374 9.42 6.67 0.09
N TYR A 375 10.70 6.35 0.20
CA TYR A 375 11.40 5.46 -0.70
C TYR A 375 11.94 4.27 0.09
N LYS A 376 11.60 3.06 -0.32
CA LYS A 376 12.09 1.80 0.25
C LYS A 376 12.76 1.00 -0.86
N ALA A 377 13.90 0.41 -0.60
CA ALA A 377 14.49 -0.56 -1.51
C ALA A 377 15.36 -1.58 -0.77
N GLN A 378 15.50 -2.76 -1.32
CA GLN A 378 16.30 -3.85 -0.77
C GLN A 378 16.74 -4.77 -1.91
N ASP A 379 17.96 -5.30 -1.82
CA ASP A 379 18.45 -6.31 -2.75
C ASP A 379 17.79 -7.67 -2.44
N GLY A 380 17.77 -8.56 -3.42
CA GLY A 380 17.25 -9.92 -3.26
C GLY A 380 18.06 -10.76 -2.27
N PHE A 381 17.42 -11.77 -1.68
CA PHE A 381 18.09 -12.72 -0.77
C PHE A 381 18.27 -14.12 -1.37
N PHE A 382 17.75 -14.37 -2.58
CA PHE A 382 18.04 -15.60 -3.32
C PHE A 382 19.30 -15.40 -4.15
N ASP A 383 20.21 -16.37 -4.11
CA ASP A 383 21.40 -16.40 -4.94
C ASP A 383 21.11 -17.20 -6.22
N ASN A 384 21.21 -16.55 -7.38
CA ASN A 384 21.06 -17.21 -8.67
C ASN A 384 22.43 -17.65 -9.20
N VAL A 385 22.77 -18.92 -9.00
CA VAL A 385 24.07 -19.49 -9.37
C VAL A 385 24.27 -19.63 -10.88
N LEU A 386 23.20 -19.56 -11.67
CA LEU A 386 23.29 -19.59 -13.13
C LEU A 386 23.64 -18.21 -13.70
N LEU A 387 23.11 -17.14 -13.09
CA LEU A 387 23.30 -15.75 -13.54
C LEU A 387 24.36 -14.99 -12.74
N ASP A 388 24.93 -15.60 -11.69
CA ASP A 388 25.94 -15.02 -10.79
C ASP A 388 25.48 -13.69 -10.15
N ARG A 389 24.23 -13.67 -9.64
CA ARG A 389 23.63 -12.50 -8.98
C ARG A 389 22.52 -12.86 -8.01
N GLN A 390 22.21 -11.92 -7.12
CA GLN A 390 21.01 -12.01 -6.29
C GLN A 390 19.73 -11.68 -7.08
N VAL A 391 18.63 -12.35 -6.75
CA VAL A 391 17.30 -12.11 -7.34
C VAL A 391 16.24 -11.90 -6.25
N GLY A 392 15.21 -11.13 -6.61
CA GLY A 392 14.10 -10.82 -5.71
C GLY A 392 14.28 -9.48 -4.99
N GLU A 393 14.99 -8.56 -5.64
CA GLU A 393 15.09 -7.15 -5.28
C GLU A 393 13.72 -6.49 -5.20
N ARG A 394 13.62 -5.44 -4.39
CA ARG A 394 12.39 -4.69 -4.19
C ARG A 394 12.68 -3.21 -4.17
N SER A 395 11.84 -2.42 -4.79
CA SER A 395 11.85 -0.97 -4.64
C SER A 395 10.44 -0.41 -4.69
N GLN A 396 10.22 0.61 -3.89
CA GLN A 396 8.91 1.23 -3.74
C GLN A 396 9.08 2.72 -3.46
N LEU A 397 8.40 3.53 -4.26
CA LEU A 397 8.26 4.98 -4.08
C LEU A 397 6.80 5.30 -3.79
N ILE A 398 6.54 5.99 -2.69
CA ILE A 398 5.18 6.35 -2.27
C ILE A 398 5.12 7.84 -1.99
N GLY A 399 4.03 8.48 -2.41
CA GLY A 399 3.70 9.86 -2.08
C GLY A 399 2.24 10.02 -1.69
N ARG A 400 1.98 10.87 -0.69
CA ARG A 400 0.65 11.25 -0.25
C ARG A 400 0.59 12.78 -0.08
N ALA A 401 -0.50 13.37 -0.54
CA ALA A 401 -0.83 14.76 -0.27
C ALA A 401 -2.28 14.87 0.20
N GLN A 402 -2.52 15.72 1.18
CA GLN A 402 -3.83 15.95 1.77
C GLN A 402 -4.05 17.43 2.02
N ILE A 403 -5.29 17.88 1.83
CA ILE A 403 -5.76 19.20 2.23
C ILE A 403 -7.02 19.00 3.06
N LEU A 404 -7.10 19.70 4.19
CA LEU A 404 -8.27 19.75 5.06
C LEU A 404 -8.76 21.18 5.15
N TRP A 405 -10.02 21.38 4.77
CA TRP A 405 -10.72 22.66 4.83
C TRP A 405 -11.90 22.59 5.81
N THR A 406 -11.83 23.40 6.87
CA THR A 406 -12.83 23.56 7.92
C THR A 406 -13.35 25.01 7.92
N PRO A 407 -14.19 25.42 6.94
CA PRO A 407 -14.64 26.80 6.83
C PRO A 407 -15.46 27.28 8.04
N THR A 408 -16.15 26.34 8.69
CA THR A 408 -16.79 26.52 10.00
C THR A 408 -16.58 25.24 10.83
N PRO A 409 -16.81 25.26 12.16
CA PRO A 409 -16.63 24.07 13.01
C PRO A 409 -17.48 22.86 12.60
N GLU A 410 -18.60 23.09 11.91
CA GLU A 410 -19.51 22.04 11.46
C GLU A 410 -19.06 21.38 10.15
N TRP A 411 -18.21 22.01 9.34
CA TRP A 411 -17.82 21.49 8.03
C TRP A 411 -16.39 20.95 8.04
N ASN A 412 -16.20 19.78 7.47
CA ASN A 412 -14.88 19.17 7.25
C ASN A 412 -14.81 18.67 5.80
N VAL A 413 -14.05 19.35 4.96
CA VAL A 413 -13.84 18.99 3.56
C VAL A 413 -12.38 18.57 3.40
N SER A 414 -12.13 17.31 3.07
CA SER A 414 -10.78 16.81 2.81
C SER A 414 -10.64 16.27 1.41
N PHE A 415 -9.51 16.60 0.78
CA PHE A 415 -9.07 16.01 -0.47
C PHE A 415 -7.75 15.30 -0.24
N ASN A 416 -7.71 14.00 -0.53
CA ASN A 416 -6.57 13.13 -0.33
C ASN A 416 -6.15 12.56 -1.68
N THR A 417 -4.86 12.59 -1.97
CA THR A 417 -4.26 11.87 -3.10
C THR A 417 -3.09 11.03 -2.62
N TYR A 418 -3.01 9.80 -3.13
CA TYR A 418 -1.98 8.83 -2.82
C TYR A 418 -1.49 8.23 -4.14
N ALA A 419 -0.17 8.15 -4.31
CA ALA A 419 0.46 7.51 -5.46
C ALA A 419 1.57 6.58 -4.98
N SER A 420 1.68 5.43 -5.63
CA SER A 420 2.76 4.48 -5.40
C SER A 420 3.27 3.90 -6.71
N ASP A 421 4.57 3.63 -6.75
CA ASP A 421 5.25 2.91 -7.81
C ASP A 421 6.14 1.85 -7.16
N ASN A 422 5.89 0.59 -7.50
CA ASN A 422 6.64 -0.54 -7.00
C ASN A 422 7.30 -1.27 -8.17
N ASP A 423 8.57 -1.59 -8.03
CA ASP A 423 9.33 -2.44 -8.94
C ASP A 423 10.00 -3.53 -8.11
N ASN A 424 9.44 -4.73 -8.17
CA ASN A 424 9.88 -5.91 -7.44
C ASN A 424 10.34 -7.00 -8.40
N GLY A 425 11.24 -7.87 -7.95
CA GLY A 425 11.54 -9.12 -8.65
C GLY A 425 10.34 -10.07 -8.65
N SER A 426 10.32 -11.01 -9.59
CA SER A 426 9.24 -12.01 -9.63
C SER A 426 9.28 -12.97 -8.43
N PRO A 427 8.13 -13.55 -8.06
CA PRO A 427 8.08 -14.66 -7.12
C PRO A 427 9.08 -15.76 -7.47
N THR A 428 9.94 -16.10 -6.51
CA THR A 428 11.02 -17.09 -6.66
C THR A 428 10.73 -18.31 -5.79
N PHE A 429 10.49 -19.45 -6.44
CA PHE A 429 10.20 -20.70 -5.74
C PHE A 429 11.38 -21.66 -5.84
N ASN A 430 11.51 -22.54 -4.86
CA ASN A 430 12.51 -23.61 -4.89
C ASN A 430 11.94 -24.90 -4.32
N ARG A 431 12.60 -26.03 -4.60
CA ARG A 431 12.22 -27.31 -3.99
C ARG A 431 12.36 -27.24 -2.47
N ARG A 432 11.35 -27.75 -1.76
CA ARG A 432 11.37 -27.81 -0.29
C ARG A 432 12.55 -28.62 0.27
N ASP A 433 12.97 -29.64 -0.48
CA ASP A 433 14.09 -30.53 -0.12
C ASP A 433 15.44 -30.10 -0.72
N ALA A 434 15.53 -28.89 -1.29
CA ALA A 434 16.80 -28.36 -1.79
C ALA A 434 17.84 -28.25 -0.65
N PRO A 435 19.14 -28.53 -0.91
CA PRO A 435 20.20 -28.38 0.09
C PRO A 435 20.28 -26.96 0.67
N ASP A 436 20.17 -25.94 -0.19
CA ASP A 436 19.93 -24.57 0.20
C ASP A 436 18.67 -24.04 -0.50
N PRO A 437 17.60 -23.74 0.24
CA PRO A 437 16.37 -23.21 -0.35
C PRO A 437 16.54 -21.81 -0.97
N PHE A 438 17.58 -21.06 -0.59
CA PHE A 438 17.86 -19.73 -1.11
C PHE A 438 18.82 -19.72 -2.32
N GLU A 439 19.23 -20.88 -2.81
CA GLU A 439 20.03 -21.01 -4.03
C GLU A 439 19.14 -21.45 -5.21
N VAL A 440 19.08 -20.66 -6.27
CA VAL A 440 18.26 -20.90 -7.47
C VAL A 440 19.10 -20.86 -8.73
N SER A 441 18.56 -21.40 -9.83
CA SER A 441 19.26 -21.46 -11.12
C SER A 441 18.32 -21.04 -12.26
N GLN A 442 17.59 -19.95 -12.06
CA GLN A 442 16.64 -19.42 -13.05
C GLN A 442 17.42 -18.86 -14.25
N GLU A 443 17.01 -19.19 -15.47
CA GLU A 443 17.68 -18.69 -16.68
C GLU A 443 17.31 -17.24 -17.01
N ILE A 444 16.16 -16.78 -16.49
CA ILE A 444 15.56 -15.49 -16.80
C ILE A 444 14.97 -14.89 -15.52
N ASP A 445 15.29 -13.63 -15.29
CA ASP A 445 14.67 -12.86 -14.21
C ASP A 445 13.30 -12.35 -14.62
N GLY A 446 12.34 -12.58 -13.74
CA GLY A 446 11.03 -11.95 -13.80
C GLY A 446 10.96 -10.66 -12.98
N PHE A 447 9.85 -9.94 -13.13
CA PHE A 447 9.53 -8.75 -12.34
C PHE A 447 8.03 -8.70 -12.03
N ASN A 448 7.66 -7.95 -11.00
CA ASN A 448 6.30 -7.47 -10.78
C ASN A 448 6.34 -5.96 -10.52
N ARG A 449 5.68 -5.21 -11.39
CA ARG A 449 5.59 -3.75 -11.33
C ARG A 449 4.16 -3.35 -11.11
N VAL A 450 3.92 -2.53 -10.09
CA VAL A 450 2.59 -2.02 -9.75
C VAL A 450 2.69 -0.52 -9.54
N SER A 451 1.96 0.24 -10.34
CA SER A 451 1.78 1.67 -10.15
C SER A 451 0.31 1.96 -9.82
N SER A 452 0.07 2.80 -8.82
CA SER A 452 -1.29 3.17 -8.44
C SER A 452 -1.43 4.64 -8.11
N ASN A 453 -2.60 5.20 -8.43
CA ASN A 453 -2.99 6.54 -8.01
C ASN A 453 -4.42 6.50 -7.46
N THR A 454 -4.63 7.13 -6.32
CA THR A 454 -5.92 7.21 -5.63
C THR A 454 -6.21 8.64 -5.26
N GLN A 455 -7.45 9.07 -5.49
CA GLN A 455 -7.96 10.40 -5.21
C GLN A 455 -9.28 10.24 -4.46
N ALA A 456 -9.42 10.94 -3.34
CA ALA A 456 -10.63 10.89 -2.52
C ALA A 456 -11.02 12.27 -2.04
N LEU A 457 -12.26 12.66 -2.29
CA LEU A 457 -12.90 13.84 -1.73
C LEU A 457 -13.90 13.40 -0.68
N ARG A 458 -13.73 13.87 0.55
CA ARG A 458 -14.66 13.66 1.66
C ARG A 458 -15.23 15.00 2.09
N ILE A 459 -16.55 15.06 2.18
CA ILE A 459 -17.30 16.21 2.69
C ILE A 459 -18.11 15.75 3.89
N GLY A 460 -17.74 16.22 5.08
CA GLY A 460 -18.44 15.98 6.34
C GLY A 460 -19.16 17.23 6.81
N TYR A 461 -20.37 17.04 7.34
CA TYR A 461 -21.14 18.04 8.06
C TYR A 461 -21.53 17.49 9.43
N ASN A 462 -21.16 18.19 10.50
CA ASN A 462 -21.39 17.86 11.90
C ASN A 462 -22.28 18.93 12.55
N GLY A 463 -23.57 18.91 12.22
CA GLY A 463 -24.55 19.81 12.83
C GLY A 463 -25.12 19.27 14.14
N SER A 464 -25.76 20.16 14.91
CA SER A 464 -26.42 19.79 16.17
C SER A 464 -27.65 18.88 15.98
N GLY A 465 -28.30 18.94 14.81
CA GLY A 465 -29.49 18.14 14.50
C GLY A 465 -29.22 16.84 13.73
N LEU A 466 -28.12 16.78 12.96
CA LEU A 466 -27.75 15.63 12.14
C LEU A 466 -26.28 15.71 11.73
N ARG A 467 -25.72 14.55 11.35
CA ARG A 467 -24.45 14.47 10.64
C ARG A 467 -24.66 13.95 9.22
N ALA A 468 -23.84 14.42 8.30
CA ALA A 468 -23.82 13.95 6.93
C ALA A 468 -22.37 13.71 6.47
N THR A 469 -22.16 12.70 5.62
CA THR A 469 -20.88 12.50 4.95
C THR A 469 -21.10 12.12 3.50
N SER A 470 -20.33 12.72 2.60
CA SER A 470 -20.17 12.29 1.21
C SER A 470 -18.72 11.90 0.99
N ILE A 471 -18.46 10.78 0.33
CA ILE A 471 -17.13 10.34 -0.06
C ILE A 471 -17.17 9.96 -1.53
N THR A 472 -16.39 10.65 -2.34
CA THR A 472 -16.17 10.33 -3.76
C THR A 472 -14.72 9.89 -3.91
N ALA A 473 -14.49 8.70 -4.44
CA ALA A 473 -13.13 8.21 -4.67
C ALA A 473 -12.95 7.67 -6.08
N ARG A 474 -11.72 7.81 -6.57
CA ARG A 474 -11.23 7.22 -7.80
C ARG A 474 -9.88 6.55 -7.56
N ARG A 475 -9.69 5.37 -8.11
CA ARG A 475 -8.41 4.68 -8.11
C ARG A 475 -8.08 4.15 -9.50
N PHE A 476 -6.82 4.31 -9.88
CA PHE A 476 -6.23 3.67 -11.04
C PHE A 476 -5.07 2.82 -10.60
N THR A 477 -4.96 1.62 -11.17
CA THR A 477 -3.83 0.75 -10.95
C THR A 477 -3.41 0.13 -12.27
N ASN A 478 -2.11 0.18 -12.56
CA ASN A 478 -1.49 -0.58 -13.63
C ASN A 478 -0.54 -1.59 -13.00
N GLN A 479 -0.62 -2.83 -13.46
CA GLN A 479 0.28 -3.89 -13.06
C GLN A 479 0.86 -4.58 -14.29
N SER A 480 2.16 -4.85 -14.25
CA SER A 480 2.88 -5.65 -15.23
C SER A 480 3.76 -6.65 -14.52
N THR A 481 3.46 -7.92 -14.74
CA THR A 481 4.15 -9.06 -14.14
C THR A 481 4.78 -9.89 -15.25
N PHE A 482 6.05 -10.21 -15.10
CA PHE A 482 6.71 -11.24 -15.87
C PHE A 482 7.27 -12.29 -14.92
N VAL A 483 6.85 -13.54 -15.09
CA VAL A 483 7.35 -14.68 -14.32
C VAL A 483 8.26 -15.48 -15.24
N GLY A 484 9.55 -15.50 -14.90
CA GLY A 484 10.55 -16.34 -15.56
C GLY A 484 10.39 -17.82 -15.21
N ASP A 485 11.28 -18.65 -15.73
CA ASP A 485 11.23 -20.08 -15.43
C ASP A 485 11.74 -20.36 -14.02
N ASN A 486 10.84 -20.85 -13.16
CA ASN A 486 11.14 -21.25 -11.79
C ASN A 486 11.64 -22.70 -11.68
N PHE A 487 11.85 -23.39 -12.81
CA PHE A 487 12.17 -24.82 -12.86
C PHE A 487 13.47 -25.09 -13.65
N PRO A 488 14.09 -26.27 -13.45
CA PRO A 488 15.25 -26.67 -14.24
C PRO A 488 14.86 -26.89 -15.72
N GLY A 489 15.36 -26.00 -16.59
CA GLY A 489 15.11 -25.97 -18.02
C GLY A 489 13.99 -25.00 -18.39
N ASP A 490 14.22 -24.20 -19.42
CA ASP A 490 13.26 -23.24 -19.98
C ASP A 490 12.03 -23.99 -20.56
N LEU A 491 11.00 -24.23 -19.75
CA LEU A 491 9.70 -24.84 -20.03
C LEU A 491 8.66 -23.80 -20.40
N ALA A 492 8.41 -22.83 -19.52
CA ALA A 492 7.33 -21.87 -19.72
C ALA A 492 7.55 -20.55 -18.99
N ARG A 493 6.95 -19.49 -19.53
CA ARG A 493 7.04 -18.12 -19.00
C ARG A 493 5.67 -17.49 -18.99
N GLN A 494 5.41 -16.65 -18.00
CA GLN A 494 4.15 -15.95 -17.89
C GLN A 494 4.34 -14.44 -17.99
N ASN A 495 3.53 -13.76 -18.79
CA ASN A 495 3.42 -12.31 -18.79
C ASN A 495 1.97 -11.92 -18.51
N VAL A 496 1.75 -11.06 -17.52
CA VAL A 496 0.42 -10.59 -17.11
C VAL A 496 0.43 -9.06 -17.02
N GLY A 497 -0.38 -8.41 -17.85
CA GLY A 497 -0.64 -6.99 -17.82
C GLY A 497 -2.09 -6.72 -17.41
N ILE A 498 -2.28 -5.85 -16.42
CA ILE A 498 -3.57 -5.49 -15.85
C ILE A 498 -3.71 -3.97 -15.77
N ASN A 499 -4.88 -3.47 -16.13
CA ASN A 499 -5.33 -2.11 -15.81
C ASN A 499 -6.64 -2.19 -15.02
N SER A 500 -6.72 -1.50 -13.88
CA SER A 500 -7.95 -1.34 -13.10
C SER A 500 -8.30 0.14 -12.94
N THR A 501 -9.57 0.47 -13.14
CA THR A 501 -10.16 1.75 -12.75
C THR A 501 -11.35 1.51 -11.83
N LEU A 502 -11.32 2.10 -10.65
CA LEU A 502 -12.41 2.07 -9.67
C LEU A 502 -12.93 3.49 -9.43
N TRP A 503 -14.25 3.62 -9.40
CA TRP A 503 -14.98 4.78 -8.91
C TRP A 503 -15.94 4.37 -7.82
N SER A 504 -16.00 5.13 -6.73
CA SER A 504 -16.98 4.91 -5.67
C SER A 504 -17.59 6.21 -5.17
N GLN A 505 -18.86 6.14 -4.76
CA GLN A 505 -19.59 7.21 -4.09
C GLN A 505 -20.34 6.64 -2.90
N GLU A 506 -20.03 7.13 -1.70
CA GLU A 506 -20.78 6.83 -0.47
C GLU A 506 -21.45 8.12 0.02
N PHE A 507 -22.72 8.05 0.41
CA PHE A 507 -23.41 9.12 1.12
C PHE A 507 -24.02 8.55 2.39
N ARG A 508 -23.85 9.25 3.52
CA ARG A 508 -24.35 8.87 4.84
C ARG A 508 -25.10 10.02 5.49
N LEU A 509 -26.21 9.70 6.12
CA LEU A 509 -26.92 10.52 7.08
C LEU A 509 -26.96 9.81 8.42
N GLN A 510 -26.70 10.53 9.49
CA GLN A 510 -26.57 9.97 10.83
C GLN A 510 -27.21 10.88 11.87
N SER A 511 -27.62 10.27 12.99
CA SER A 511 -27.95 11.04 14.19
C SER A 511 -26.76 11.91 14.63
N PRO A 512 -27.03 13.05 15.30
CA PRO A 512 -25.97 13.91 15.84
C PRO A 512 -25.12 13.13 16.85
N GLU A 513 -23.90 13.61 17.10
CA GLU A 513 -22.97 12.96 18.03
C GLU A 513 -23.48 12.95 19.47
N SER A 514 -24.28 13.95 19.85
CA SER A 514 -24.97 14.02 21.13
C SER A 514 -26.14 13.04 21.29
N ALA A 515 -26.50 12.29 20.23
CA ALA A 515 -27.55 11.29 20.31
C ALA A 515 -27.07 10.09 21.14
N ASP A 516 -27.78 9.81 22.22
CA ASP A 516 -27.42 8.74 23.15
C ASP A 516 -28.39 7.54 23.08
N ARG A 517 -29.65 7.76 23.47
CA ARG A 517 -30.64 6.68 23.60
C ARG A 517 -31.04 6.02 22.28
N PHE A 518 -31.08 6.78 21.20
CA PHE A 518 -31.45 6.31 19.87
C PHE A 518 -30.48 6.90 18.85
N ARG A 519 -29.65 6.04 18.28
CA ARG A 519 -28.67 6.41 17.24
C ARG A 519 -29.06 5.71 15.96
N TRP A 520 -28.89 6.39 14.83
CA TRP A 520 -29.22 5.82 13.53
C TRP A 520 -28.23 6.28 12.46
N LEU A 521 -28.10 5.44 11.44
CA LEU A 521 -27.30 5.65 10.25
C LEU A 521 -28.13 5.17 9.05
N LEU A 522 -28.19 5.99 8.01
CA LEU A 522 -28.72 5.62 6.69
C LEU A 522 -27.67 5.99 5.65
N GLY A 523 -27.40 5.10 4.70
CA GLY A 523 -26.42 5.34 3.66
C GLY A 523 -26.82 4.77 2.31
N GLY A 524 -26.26 5.38 1.27
CA GLY A 524 -26.28 4.91 -0.11
C GLY A 524 -24.85 4.71 -0.61
N TYR A 525 -24.64 3.68 -1.41
CA TYR A 525 -23.33 3.36 -1.98
C TYR A 525 -23.47 3.04 -3.47
N TYR A 526 -22.52 3.55 -4.25
CA TYR A 526 -22.34 3.22 -5.66
C TYR A 526 -20.87 2.90 -5.91
N GLU A 527 -20.60 1.87 -6.70
CA GLU A 527 -19.27 1.55 -7.21
C GLU A 527 -19.34 1.15 -8.68
N SER A 528 -18.38 1.61 -9.46
CA SER A 528 -18.10 1.15 -10.82
C SER A 528 -16.65 0.70 -10.92
N ARG A 529 -16.43 -0.46 -11.52
CA ARG A 529 -15.12 -1.05 -11.68
C ARG A 529 -14.95 -1.54 -13.10
N GLU A 530 -13.84 -1.13 -13.71
CA GLU A 530 -13.36 -1.64 -14.98
C GLU A 530 -12.01 -2.32 -14.73
N PHE A 531 -11.91 -3.56 -15.17
CA PHE A 531 -10.74 -4.41 -14.94
C PHE A 531 -10.35 -5.10 -16.25
N ASN A 532 -9.22 -4.67 -16.80
CA ASN A 532 -8.78 -5.06 -18.13
C ASN A 532 -7.48 -5.85 -18.04
N VAL A 533 -7.55 -7.13 -18.42
CA VAL A 533 -6.40 -7.99 -18.65
C VAL A 533 -5.92 -7.74 -20.07
N VAL A 534 -4.88 -6.92 -20.21
CA VAL A 534 -4.38 -6.44 -21.51
C VAL A 534 -3.45 -7.45 -22.20
N ASP A 535 -2.73 -8.26 -21.42
CA ASP A 535 -1.91 -9.37 -21.91
C ASP A 535 -1.78 -10.40 -20.80
N ASP A 536 -2.43 -11.54 -20.91
CA ASP A 536 -2.17 -12.71 -20.07
C ASP A 536 -1.71 -13.84 -20.96
N SER A 537 -0.40 -14.04 -21.01
CA SER A 537 0.24 -14.99 -21.90
C SER A 537 1.07 -16.00 -21.13
N LEU A 538 0.85 -17.27 -21.44
CA LEU A 538 1.70 -18.38 -21.04
C LEU A 538 2.43 -18.88 -22.29
N GLU A 539 3.72 -18.59 -22.36
CA GLU A 539 4.62 -18.99 -23.44
C GLU A 539 5.25 -20.33 -23.09
N TYR A 540 5.18 -21.29 -24.02
CA TYR A 540 5.76 -22.62 -23.89
C TYR A 540 6.88 -22.78 -24.91
N THR A 541 8.04 -23.21 -24.42
CA THR A 541 9.20 -23.55 -25.27
C THR A 541 9.03 -24.92 -25.92
N ASP A 542 10.00 -25.35 -26.72
CA ASP A 542 10.03 -26.73 -27.24
C ASP A 542 10.06 -27.77 -26.11
N LEU A 543 10.87 -27.52 -25.08
CA LEU A 543 10.98 -28.39 -23.92
C LEU A 543 9.69 -28.39 -23.10
N GLY A 544 9.09 -27.21 -22.91
CA GLY A 544 7.78 -27.04 -22.29
C GLY A 544 6.70 -27.78 -23.04
N ALA A 545 6.60 -27.59 -24.36
CA ALA A 545 5.61 -28.29 -25.18
C ALA A 545 5.74 -29.81 -25.05
N ALA A 546 6.97 -30.35 -25.04
CA ALA A 546 7.19 -31.76 -24.79
C ALA A 546 6.76 -32.19 -23.37
N ALA A 547 7.12 -31.40 -22.35
CA ALA A 547 6.78 -31.69 -20.94
C ALA A 547 5.27 -31.64 -20.67
N PHE A 548 4.59 -30.64 -21.22
CA PHE A 548 3.15 -30.41 -21.11
C PHE A 548 2.32 -31.18 -22.16
N ARG A 549 2.98 -31.97 -23.02
CA ARG A 549 2.36 -32.77 -24.10
C ARG A 549 1.52 -31.92 -25.06
N LEU A 550 1.96 -30.70 -25.32
CA LEU A 550 1.38 -29.81 -26.31
C LEU A 550 1.82 -30.25 -27.71
N SER A 551 0.99 -30.00 -28.71
CA SER A 551 1.28 -30.37 -30.10
C SER A 551 2.42 -29.55 -30.74
N ALA A 552 2.70 -28.36 -30.20
CA ALA A 552 3.77 -27.47 -30.63
C ALA A 552 4.13 -26.47 -29.50
N PRO A 553 5.34 -25.89 -29.52
CA PRO A 553 5.64 -24.66 -28.76
C PRO A 553 4.77 -23.50 -29.23
N GLY A 554 4.58 -22.50 -28.36
CA GLY A 554 3.76 -21.34 -28.67
C GLY A 554 3.26 -20.61 -27.44
N THR A 555 2.35 -19.67 -27.65
CA THR A 555 1.83 -18.80 -26.59
C THR A 555 0.32 -18.97 -26.46
N ASN A 556 -0.17 -19.32 -25.28
CA ASN A 556 -1.58 -19.22 -24.94
C ASN A 556 -1.86 -17.80 -24.44
N ARG A 557 -2.66 -17.02 -25.16
CA ARG A 557 -3.01 -15.64 -24.82
C ARG A 557 -4.47 -15.52 -24.41
N VAL A 558 -4.71 -14.76 -23.34
CA VAL A 558 -6.03 -14.36 -22.87
C VAL A 558 -6.08 -12.83 -22.80
N SER A 559 -7.08 -12.24 -23.43
CA SER A 559 -7.46 -10.84 -23.23
C SER A 559 -8.88 -10.81 -22.67
N ALA A 560 -9.09 -10.03 -21.62
CA ALA A 560 -10.39 -9.95 -20.95
C ALA A 560 -10.67 -8.53 -20.45
N GLU A 561 -11.89 -8.06 -20.68
CA GLU A 561 -12.41 -6.82 -20.11
C GLU A 561 -13.57 -7.18 -19.21
N GLN A 562 -13.45 -6.85 -17.93
CA GLN A 562 -14.48 -7.08 -16.93
C GLN A 562 -15.00 -5.74 -16.43
N PHE A 563 -16.31 -5.57 -16.47
CA PHE A 563 -16.95 -4.39 -15.93
C PHE A 563 -17.95 -4.78 -14.85
N ARG A 564 -18.04 -3.98 -13.79
CA ARG A 564 -18.99 -4.22 -12.71
C ARG A 564 -19.52 -2.92 -12.13
N ASN A 565 -20.84 -2.86 -11.98
CA ASN A 565 -21.51 -1.83 -11.21
C ASN A 565 -22.15 -2.43 -9.95
N THR A 566 -22.16 -1.65 -8.88
CA THR A 566 -22.77 -2.06 -7.60
C THR A 566 -23.49 -0.89 -6.99
N TYR A 567 -24.70 -1.16 -6.51
CA TYR A 567 -25.58 -0.19 -5.88
C TYR A 567 -26.06 -0.78 -4.57
N ALA A 568 -26.06 0.03 -3.51
CA ALA A 568 -26.61 -0.42 -2.24
C ALA A 568 -27.26 0.70 -1.46
N VAL A 569 -28.24 0.30 -0.65
CA VAL A 569 -28.83 1.11 0.41
C VAL A 569 -28.64 0.34 1.71
N PHE A 570 -28.16 1.02 2.74
CA PHE A 570 -27.87 0.40 4.02
C PHE A 570 -28.24 1.31 5.17
N GLY A 571 -28.48 0.72 6.33
CA GLY A 571 -28.71 1.48 7.54
C GLY A 571 -28.52 0.64 8.79
N GLN A 572 -28.38 1.34 9.92
CA GLN A 572 -28.27 0.73 11.23
C GLN A 572 -28.99 1.61 12.26
N VAL A 573 -29.65 0.96 13.20
CA VAL A 573 -30.27 1.59 14.37
C VAL A 573 -29.67 0.95 15.61
N ASP A 574 -29.28 1.80 16.56
CA ASP A 574 -28.93 1.39 17.91
C ASP A 574 -29.91 2.02 18.90
N TYR A 575 -30.42 1.22 19.82
CA TYR A 575 -31.39 1.65 20.81
C TYR A 575 -30.95 1.21 22.20
N LYS A 576 -30.96 2.16 23.14
CA LYS A 576 -30.73 1.93 24.58
C LYS A 576 -32.09 1.88 25.31
N PRO A 577 -32.75 0.71 25.41
CA PRO A 577 -33.99 0.58 26.18
C PRO A 577 -33.80 0.99 27.65
N ILE A 578 -32.68 0.60 28.23
CA ILE A 578 -32.19 0.95 29.58
C ILE A 578 -30.71 1.29 29.48
N GLU A 579 -30.18 2.05 30.44
CA GLU A 579 -28.78 2.54 30.44
C GLU A 579 -27.70 1.47 30.12
N PRO A 580 -27.69 0.26 30.72
CA PRO A 580 -26.64 -0.71 30.46
C PRO A 580 -26.83 -1.54 29.18
N LEU A 581 -28.01 -1.51 28.54
CA LEU A 581 -28.35 -2.40 27.43
C LEU A 581 -28.48 -1.58 26.14
N THR A 582 -27.69 -1.90 25.12
CA THR A 582 -27.93 -1.42 23.75
C THR A 582 -28.28 -2.61 22.87
N VAL A 583 -29.35 -2.47 22.09
CA VAL A 583 -29.73 -3.40 21.03
C VAL A 583 -29.50 -2.70 19.70
N PHE A 584 -28.92 -3.38 18.73
CA PHE A 584 -28.74 -2.83 17.40
C PHE A 584 -29.19 -3.78 16.30
N ALA A 585 -29.67 -3.20 15.22
CA ALA A 585 -30.06 -3.89 14.00
C ALA A 585 -29.62 -3.07 12.79
N GLY A 586 -28.99 -3.75 11.84
CA GLY A 586 -28.57 -3.18 10.57
C GLY A 586 -29.06 -4.02 9.41
N LEU A 587 -29.24 -3.38 8.27
CA LEU A 587 -29.68 -4.02 7.04
C LEU A 587 -29.03 -3.32 5.85
N ARG A 588 -28.58 -4.11 4.88
CA ARG A 588 -28.14 -3.64 3.58
C ARG A 588 -28.84 -4.44 2.50
N TYR A 589 -29.32 -3.75 1.47
CA TYR A 589 -29.68 -4.37 0.21
C TYR A 589 -28.64 -3.94 -0.83
N GLU A 590 -28.03 -4.90 -1.50
CA GLU A 590 -27.01 -4.68 -2.51
C GLU A 590 -27.43 -5.37 -3.81
N TRP A 591 -27.24 -4.68 -4.93
CA TRP A 591 -27.44 -5.21 -6.27
C TRP A 591 -26.18 -4.93 -7.10
N ALA A 592 -25.70 -5.96 -7.80
CA ALA A 592 -24.51 -5.89 -8.64
C ALA A 592 -24.77 -6.52 -10.01
N ASN A 593 -24.25 -5.86 -11.05
CA ASN A 593 -24.22 -6.37 -12.41
C ASN A 593 -22.76 -6.41 -12.86
N ALA A 594 -22.35 -7.54 -13.42
CA ALA A 594 -21.01 -7.73 -13.97
C ALA A 594 -21.09 -8.25 -15.41
N SER A 595 -20.19 -7.76 -16.26
CA SER A 595 -20.03 -8.22 -17.63
C SER A 595 -18.59 -8.66 -17.91
N LEU A 596 -18.43 -9.54 -18.90
CA LEU A 596 -17.14 -10.04 -19.40
C LEU A 596 -17.11 -10.06 -20.92
N ASP A 597 -16.14 -9.36 -21.50
CA ASP A 597 -15.65 -9.59 -22.86
C ASP A 597 -14.35 -10.36 -22.80
N ARG A 598 -14.19 -11.39 -23.64
CA ARG A 598 -13.02 -12.26 -23.57
C ARG A 598 -12.67 -12.90 -24.89
N ARG A 599 -11.38 -12.87 -25.22
CA ARG A 599 -10.79 -13.65 -26.31
C ARG A 599 -9.62 -14.51 -25.80
N ARG A 600 -9.57 -15.76 -26.27
CA ARG A 600 -8.48 -16.71 -25.96
C ARG A 600 -7.95 -17.37 -27.23
N VAL A 601 -6.65 -17.34 -27.42
CA VAL A 601 -5.98 -17.89 -28.60
C VAL A 601 -4.70 -18.59 -28.23
N PHE A 602 -4.34 -19.61 -29.01
CA PHE A 602 -3.01 -20.20 -29.03
C PHE A 602 -2.29 -19.75 -30.29
N GLU A 603 -1.11 -19.16 -30.13
CA GLU A 603 -0.23 -18.72 -31.20
C GLU A 603 0.96 -19.67 -31.28
N ALA A 604 1.03 -20.50 -32.33
CA ALA A 604 2.12 -21.46 -32.48
C ALA A 604 3.43 -20.75 -32.85
N ALA A 605 4.57 -21.23 -32.34
CA ALA A 605 5.88 -20.64 -32.67
C ALA A 605 6.22 -20.73 -34.17
N SER A 606 5.67 -21.73 -34.88
CA SER A 606 5.77 -21.88 -36.34
C SER A 606 4.96 -20.85 -37.14
N GLY A 607 4.18 -20.00 -36.47
CA GLY A 607 3.17 -19.13 -37.05
C GLY A 607 1.78 -19.79 -37.07
N GLY A 608 0.74 -18.95 -37.01
CA GLY A 608 -0.67 -19.34 -36.96
C GLY A 608 -1.30 -19.10 -35.58
N THR A 609 -2.56 -18.65 -35.59
CA THR A 609 -3.33 -18.32 -34.38
C THR A 609 -4.64 -19.11 -34.40
N THR A 610 -4.90 -19.87 -33.34
CA THR A 610 -6.09 -20.71 -33.22
C THR A 610 -6.88 -20.32 -31.96
N PRO A 611 -8.18 -20.00 -32.05
CA PRO A 611 -9.00 -19.83 -30.85
C PRO A 611 -9.02 -21.11 -30.00
N THR A 612 -8.73 -20.98 -28.70
CA THR A 612 -8.72 -22.11 -27.74
C THR A 612 -10.06 -22.31 -27.06
N SER A 613 -10.94 -21.30 -27.10
CA SER A 613 -12.31 -21.36 -26.61
C SER A 613 -13.19 -20.36 -27.37
N PRO A 614 -14.53 -20.47 -27.29
CA PRO A 614 -15.42 -19.45 -27.82
C PRO A 614 -15.12 -18.06 -27.25
N GLU A 615 -15.09 -17.06 -28.13
CA GLU A 615 -15.04 -15.65 -27.75
C GLU A 615 -16.33 -15.29 -27.00
N LEU A 616 -16.19 -14.51 -25.93
CA LEU A 616 -17.31 -14.00 -25.15
C LEU A 616 -17.44 -12.51 -25.44
N ARG A 617 -18.68 -12.10 -25.69
CA ARG A 617 -19.05 -10.70 -25.85
C ARG A 617 -20.28 -10.44 -25.01
N ASP A 618 -20.24 -9.38 -24.23
CA ASP A 618 -21.29 -8.88 -23.35
C ASP A 618 -21.87 -10.01 -22.47
N ALA A 619 -21.01 -10.89 -21.95
CA ALA A 619 -21.47 -11.96 -21.08
C ALA A 619 -21.84 -11.37 -19.71
N GLU A 620 -23.13 -11.36 -19.35
CA GLU A 620 -23.62 -10.72 -18.12
C GLU A 620 -23.99 -11.72 -17.01
N ILE A 621 -23.81 -11.28 -15.76
CA ILE A 621 -24.30 -11.92 -14.54
C ILE A 621 -24.76 -10.85 -13.54
N ASN A 622 -25.89 -11.13 -12.88
CA ASN A 622 -26.45 -10.27 -11.85
C ASN A 622 -26.45 -11.00 -10.52
N SER A 623 -26.30 -10.25 -9.44
CA SER A 623 -26.42 -10.75 -8.07
C SER A 623 -27.13 -9.69 -7.22
N ASP A 624 -28.00 -10.12 -6.31
CA ASP A 624 -28.58 -9.25 -5.29
C ASP A 624 -28.68 -9.98 -3.97
N GLU A 625 -28.55 -9.22 -2.88
CA GLU A 625 -28.55 -9.81 -1.55
C GLU A 625 -29.08 -8.85 -0.49
N LEU A 626 -29.81 -9.44 0.46
CA LEU A 626 -30.24 -8.79 1.69
C LEU A 626 -29.34 -9.24 2.85
N ILE A 627 -28.61 -8.29 3.42
CA ILE A 627 -27.51 -8.53 4.35
C ILE A 627 -27.85 -7.94 5.74
N PRO A 628 -28.52 -8.71 6.62
CA PRO A 628 -28.86 -8.27 7.95
C PRO A 628 -27.72 -8.44 8.96
N ARG A 629 -27.76 -7.64 10.02
CA ARG A 629 -26.93 -7.77 11.21
C ARG A 629 -27.76 -7.42 12.44
N PHE A 630 -27.62 -8.21 13.49
CA PHE A 630 -28.28 -7.99 14.78
C PHE A 630 -27.27 -8.13 15.90
N GLY A 631 -27.48 -7.40 16.99
CA GLY A 631 -26.69 -7.63 18.19
C GLY A 631 -27.22 -6.94 19.43
N VAL A 632 -26.64 -7.36 20.54
CA VAL A 632 -26.90 -6.87 21.89
C VAL A 632 -25.56 -6.63 22.55
N GLN A 633 -25.47 -5.53 23.30
CA GLN A 633 -24.38 -5.27 24.22
C GLN A 633 -24.95 -4.96 25.60
N TYR A 634 -24.34 -5.52 26.63
CA TYR A 634 -24.69 -5.27 28.03
C TYR A 634 -23.45 -4.80 28.79
N ARG A 635 -23.54 -3.59 29.36
CA ARG A 635 -22.50 -2.95 30.15
C ARG A 635 -22.75 -3.23 31.63
N PHE A 636 -21.95 -4.14 32.20
CA PHE A 636 -22.02 -4.47 33.63
C PHE A 636 -21.43 -3.35 34.50
N SER A 637 -20.43 -2.64 33.97
CA SER A 637 -19.81 -1.46 34.56
C SER A 637 -19.16 -0.62 33.45
N PRO A 638 -18.68 0.61 33.70
CA PRO A 638 -17.94 1.40 32.70
C PRO A 638 -16.78 0.64 32.04
N ASN A 639 -16.19 -0.34 32.76
CA ASN A 639 -14.99 -1.05 32.36
C ASN A 639 -15.25 -2.52 31.98
N LEU A 640 -16.52 -2.97 31.91
CA LEU A 640 -16.85 -4.36 31.60
C LEU A 640 -18.12 -4.43 30.74
N MET A 641 -17.96 -4.92 29.52
CA MET A 641 -19.03 -5.07 28.54
C MET A 641 -18.99 -6.47 27.93
N ALA A 642 -20.16 -7.11 27.83
CA ALA A 642 -20.33 -8.30 26.99
C ALA A 642 -21.26 -7.99 25.82
N TYR A 643 -21.03 -8.65 24.70
CA TYR A 643 -21.87 -8.51 23.51
C TYR A 643 -22.12 -9.84 22.83
N GLY A 644 -23.19 -9.89 22.05
CA GLY A 644 -23.47 -10.99 21.12
C GLY A 644 -23.96 -10.43 19.79
N THR A 645 -23.52 -11.03 18.69
CA THR A 645 -23.90 -10.60 17.33
C THR A 645 -24.23 -11.78 16.43
N ILE A 646 -25.18 -11.55 15.53
CA ILE A 646 -25.49 -12.44 14.40
C ILE A 646 -25.41 -11.59 13.15
N ALA A 647 -24.54 -11.95 12.21
CA ALA A 647 -24.29 -11.17 11.00
C ALA A 647 -24.19 -12.05 9.76
N LYS A 648 -24.80 -11.58 8.66
CA LYS A 648 -24.63 -12.19 7.34
C LYS A 648 -23.46 -11.55 6.60
N GLY A 649 -22.59 -12.37 6.00
CA GLY A 649 -21.55 -11.96 5.06
C GLY A 649 -21.94 -12.30 3.62
N TYR A 650 -21.37 -11.57 2.64
CA TYR A 650 -21.70 -11.72 1.23
C TYR A 650 -20.50 -11.47 0.29
N ARG A 651 -20.34 -12.34 -0.71
CA ARG A 651 -19.55 -12.07 -1.93
C ARG A 651 -20.42 -12.40 -3.15
N PRO A 652 -20.59 -11.47 -4.10
CA PRO A 652 -21.41 -11.69 -5.29
C PRO A 652 -20.77 -12.74 -6.23
N SER A 653 -21.59 -13.20 -7.18
CA SER A 653 -21.15 -14.08 -8.26
C SER A 653 -20.23 -13.36 -9.26
N GLY A 654 -19.58 -14.12 -10.14
CA GLY A 654 -18.67 -13.56 -11.13
C GLY A 654 -18.24 -14.55 -12.22
N PHE A 655 -17.19 -14.17 -12.94
CA PHE A 655 -16.68 -14.91 -14.09
C PHE A 655 -15.24 -15.37 -13.89
N ASN A 656 -14.97 -16.61 -14.29
CA ASN A 656 -13.63 -17.13 -14.49
C ASN A 656 -13.18 -16.80 -15.92
N TYR A 657 -12.48 -15.69 -16.10
CA TYR A 657 -12.05 -15.29 -17.45
C TYR A 657 -11.03 -16.28 -18.04
N ARG A 658 -10.22 -16.99 -17.24
CA ARG A 658 -9.31 -18.06 -17.70
C ARG A 658 -10.02 -19.41 -18.00
N ALA A 659 -11.32 -19.56 -17.73
CA ALA A 659 -12.04 -20.83 -17.88
C ALA A 659 -12.03 -21.39 -19.32
N ASP A 660 -11.74 -22.69 -19.46
CA ASP A 660 -11.73 -23.42 -20.73
C ASP A 660 -13.12 -23.88 -21.19
N ILE A 661 -14.01 -24.18 -20.25
CA ILE A 661 -15.33 -24.77 -20.52
C ILE A 661 -16.47 -23.91 -19.98
N GLU A 662 -17.66 -24.08 -20.55
CA GLU A 662 -18.86 -23.33 -20.16
C GLU A 662 -19.20 -23.52 -18.67
N SER A 663 -19.10 -24.76 -18.19
CA SER A 663 -19.57 -25.13 -16.84
C SER A 663 -18.74 -24.51 -15.70
N THR A 664 -17.49 -24.10 -15.95
CA THR A 664 -16.64 -23.44 -14.95
C THR A 664 -16.48 -21.95 -15.21
N ARG A 665 -17.17 -21.39 -16.22
CA ARG A 665 -17.03 -19.98 -16.60
C ARG A 665 -17.62 -19.02 -15.55
N ARG A 666 -18.62 -19.47 -14.81
CA ARG A 666 -19.31 -18.68 -13.78
C ARG A 666 -19.17 -19.39 -12.44
N PHE A 667 -19.10 -18.62 -11.36
CA PHE A 667 -19.18 -19.12 -9.99
C PHE A 667 -20.31 -18.42 -9.26
N GLU A 668 -20.90 -19.10 -8.29
CA GLU A 668 -22.06 -18.60 -7.55
C GLU A 668 -21.66 -17.61 -6.45
N GLU A 669 -22.65 -16.86 -5.96
CA GLU A 669 -22.50 -16.02 -4.78
C GLU A 669 -22.22 -16.84 -3.52
N GLU A 670 -21.38 -16.29 -2.65
CA GLU A 670 -21.02 -16.86 -1.37
C GLU A 670 -21.73 -16.08 -0.26
N THR A 671 -22.35 -16.81 0.67
CA THR A 671 -22.99 -16.22 1.84
C THR A 671 -22.50 -16.89 3.10
N SER A 672 -22.45 -16.14 4.20
CA SER A 672 -22.05 -16.69 5.49
C SER A 672 -22.93 -16.17 6.60
N TRP A 673 -23.15 -16.99 7.62
CA TRP A 673 -23.79 -16.60 8.87
C TRP A 673 -22.80 -16.76 10.02
N THR A 674 -22.48 -15.67 10.70
CA THR A 674 -21.60 -15.68 11.87
C THR A 674 -22.36 -15.37 13.14
N TYR A 675 -22.12 -16.20 14.15
CA TYR A 675 -22.59 -16.05 15.53
C TYR A 675 -21.36 -15.76 16.39
N GLU A 676 -21.36 -14.64 17.11
CA GLU A 676 -20.24 -14.23 17.94
C GLU A 676 -20.72 -13.78 19.32
N VAL A 677 -19.97 -14.14 20.35
CA VAL A 677 -20.10 -13.62 21.71
C VAL A 677 -18.73 -13.14 22.15
N GLY A 678 -18.68 -11.97 22.78
CA GLY A 678 -17.42 -11.42 23.27
C GLY A 678 -17.55 -10.65 24.57
N LEU A 679 -16.41 -10.46 25.21
CA LEU A 679 -16.20 -9.74 26.45
C LEU A 679 -15.08 -8.73 26.25
N LYS A 680 -15.32 -7.50 26.69
CA LYS A 680 -14.33 -6.42 26.71
C LYS A 680 -14.20 -5.89 28.12
N SER A 681 -12.96 -5.75 28.58
CA SER A 681 -12.69 -5.35 29.95
C SER A 681 -11.45 -4.48 30.08
N SER A 682 -11.52 -3.51 30.99
CA SER A 682 -10.36 -2.74 31.43
C SER A 682 -10.23 -2.74 32.96
N TRP A 683 -9.00 -2.72 33.45
CA TRP A 683 -8.67 -2.91 34.86
C TRP A 683 -7.55 -1.95 35.26
N PHE A 684 -7.50 -1.62 36.55
CA PHE A 684 -6.43 -0.79 37.15
C PHE A 684 -6.25 0.57 36.45
N SER A 685 -7.36 1.25 36.14
CA SER A 685 -7.37 2.51 35.36
C SER A 685 -6.70 2.32 34.00
N ASP A 686 -7.27 1.41 33.19
CA ASP A 686 -6.86 1.07 31.83
C ASP A 686 -5.42 0.56 31.64
N ARG A 687 -4.69 0.31 32.73
CA ARG A 687 -3.37 -0.34 32.71
C ARG A 687 -3.42 -1.81 32.33
N LEU A 688 -4.59 -2.43 32.30
CA LEU A 688 -4.80 -3.76 31.74
C LEU A 688 -6.11 -3.76 30.97
N ILE A 689 -6.02 -3.95 29.67
CA ILE A 689 -7.15 -4.17 28.78
C ILE A 689 -7.08 -5.62 28.33
N ALA A 690 -8.20 -6.33 28.45
CA ALA A 690 -8.34 -7.72 28.01
C ALA A 690 -9.67 -7.93 27.29
N ASN A 691 -9.58 -8.49 26.09
CA ASN A 691 -10.73 -8.80 25.23
C ASN A 691 -10.72 -10.29 24.90
N LEU A 692 -11.90 -10.90 24.87
CA LEU A 692 -12.11 -12.30 24.51
C LEU A 692 -13.32 -12.40 23.60
N SER A 693 -13.21 -13.12 22.48
CA SER A 693 -14.32 -13.38 21.58
C SER A 693 -14.33 -14.85 21.16
N VAL A 694 -15.52 -15.43 21.04
CA VAL A 694 -15.76 -16.78 20.52
C VAL A 694 -16.78 -16.67 19.39
N PHE A 695 -16.51 -17.36 18.29
CA PHE A 695 -17.34 -17.25 17.10
C PHE A 695 -17.53 -18.60 16.40
N HIS A 696 -18.63 -18.70 15.68
CA HIS A 696 -18.95 -19.78 14.76
C HIS A 696 -19.48 -19.18 13.45
N THR A 697 -19.00 -19.67 12.32
CA THR A 697 -19.41 -19.23 11.00
C THR A 697 -19.73 -20.44 10.12
N ASP A 698 -20.92 -20.44 9.53
CA ASP A 698 -21.29 -21.33 8.45
C ASP A 698 -21.21 -20.56 7.13
N VAL A 699 -20.54 -21.13 6.14
CA VAL A 699 -20.40 -20.54 4.81
C VAL A 699 -20.99 -21.48 3.76
N ASP A 700 -21.93 -20.93 3.00
CA ASP A 700 -22.53 -21.58 1.84
C ASP A 700 -21.85 -21.05 0.58
N ASN A 701 -21.56 -21.95 -0.36
CA ASN A 701 -20.94 -21.63 -1.65
C ASN A 701 -19.59 -20.89 -1.55
N TYR A 702 -18.77 -21.23 -0.55
CA TYR A 702 -17.40 -20.76 -0.39
C TYR A 702 -16.60 -20.87 -1.69
N GLN A 703 -16.09 -19.75 -2.19
CA GLN A 703 -15.39 -19.65 -3.48
C GLN A 703 -13.93 -20.11 -3.34
N VAL A 704 -13.66 -21.36 -3.75
CA VAL A 704 -12.34 -22.02 -3.74
C VAL A 704 -11.66 -21.82 -5.09
N LEU A 705 -10.42 -21.33 -5.10
CA LEU A 705 -9.60 -21.26 -6.31
C LEU A 705 -9.00 -22.63 -6.65
N LEU A 706 -9.10 -23.01 -7.91
CA LEU A 706 -8.67 -24.30 -8.44
C LEU A 706 -7.44 -24.14 -9.35
N THR A 707 -6.51 -25.07 -9.19
CA THR A 707 -5.33 -25.22 -10.06
C THR A 707 -5.51 -26.38 -11.04
N ASP A 708 -4.87 -26.30 -12.20
CA ASP A 708 -4.72 -27.44 -13.10
C ASP A 708 -3.64 -28.43 -12.61
N ASN A 709 -3.39 -29.50 -13.39
CA ASN A 709 -2.42 -30.55 -13.07
C ASN A 709 -0.95 -30.07 -13.06
N PHE A 710 -0.69 -28.83 -13.50
CA PHE A 710 0.63 -28.21 -13.52
C PHE A 710 0.76 -27.11 -12.46
N GLY A 711 -0.26 -26.91 -11.63
CA GLY A 711 -0.27 -25.93 -10.54
C GLY A 711 -0.66 -24.53 -11.01
N PHE A 712 -1.10 -24.33 -12.25
CA PHE A 712 -1.58 -23.04 -12.72
C PHE A 712 -3.04 -22.84 -12.31
N PHE A 713 -3.36 -21.66 -11.77
CA PHE A 713 -4.72 -21.30 -11.40
C PHE A 713 -5.60 -21.12 -12.63
N THR A 714 -6.80 -21.70 -12.59
CA THR A 714 -7.70 -21.72 -13.77
C THR A 714 -9.10 -21.20 -13.46
N ASN A 715 -9.73 -21.65 -12.37
CA ASN A 715 -11.14 -21.43 -12.11
C ASN A 715 -11.43 -21.30 -10.62
N VAL A 716 -12.54 -20.66 -10.28
CA VAL A 716 -13.19 -20.70 -8.96
C VAL A 716 -14.32 -21.73 -8.97
N ALA A 717 -14.44 -22.53 -7.91
CA ALA A 717 -15.59 -23.38 -7.63
C ALA A 717 -16.20 -23.04 -6.26
N ASN A 718 -17.38 -23.58 -5.97
CA ASN A 718 -18.11 -23.35 -4.73
C ASN A 718 -18.06 -24.60 -3.83
N ALA A 719 -17.92 -24.40 -2.51
CA ALA A 719 -17.86 -25.45 -1.49
C ALA A 719 -18.63 -25.03 -0.21
N GLY A 720 -19.01 -25.97 0.64
CA GLY A 720 -19.45 -25.64 2.01
C GLY A 720 -18.27 -25.50 2.97
N VAL A 721 -18.27 -24.52 3.88
CA VAL A 721 -17.24 -24.38 4.93
C VAL A 721 -17.86 -24.14 6.31
N SER A 722 -17.25 -24.71 7.36
CA SER A 722 -17.54 -24.40 8.76
C SER A 722 -16.31 -23.85 9.45
N VAL A 723 -16.50 -22.82 10.25
CA VAL A 723 -15.44 -22.19 11.04
C VAL A 723 -15.88 -22.05 12.49
N THR A 724 -15.05 -22.46 13.43
CA THR A 724 -15.22 -22.13 14.86
C THR A 724 -13.91 -21.64 15.41
N GLY A 725 -13.94 -20.59 16.24
CA GLY A 725 -12.70 -20.04 16.77
C GLY A 725 -12.86 -19.20 18.02
N LEU A 726 -11.70 -18.79 18.53
CA LEU A 726 -11.53 -17.97 19.72
C LEU A 726 -10.44 -16.93 19.46
N GLU A 727 -10.64 -15.73 20.00
CA GLU A 727 -9.71 -14.61 19.93
C GLU A 727 -9.50 -14.04 21.32
N PHE A 728 -8.25 -13.88 21.74
CA PHE A 728 -7.86 -13.22 22.98
C PHE A 728 -6.86 -12.11 22.67
N GLU A 729 -7.08 -10.93 23.25
CA GLU A 729 -6.16 -9.80 23.17
C GLU A 729 -5.96 -9.17 24.53
N MET A 730 -4.73 -8.76 24.81
CA MET A 730 -4.32 -8.12 26.03
C MET A 730 -3.33 -6.99 25.74
N LYS A 731 -3.55 -5.84 26.36
CA LYS A 731 -2.57 -4.77 26.50
C LYS A 731 -2.41 -4.46 27.98
N ALA A 732 -1.19 -4.42 28.48
CA ALA A 732 -0.93 -4.17 29.89
C ALA A 732 0.27 -3.24 30.11
N GLN A 733 0.19 -2.40 31.12
CA GLN A 733 1.25 -1.53 31.62
C GLN A 733 1.51 -1.83 33.10
N PRO A 734 2.21 -2.94 33.44
CA PRO A 734 2.34 -3.39 34.83
C PRO A 734 3.11 -2.40 35.71
N ILE A 735 4.12 -1.74 35.14
CA ILE A 735 4.92 -0.68 35.75
C ILE A 735 5.14 0.42 34.72
N GLN A 736 5.49 1.62 35.19
CA GLN A 736 5.76 2.75 34.30
C GLN A 736 6.84 2.40 33.28
N GLY A 737 6.53 2.65 32.00
CA GLY A 737 7.42 2.41 30.88
C GLY A 737 7.49 0.96 30.41
N LEU A 738 6.87 -0.02 31.07
CA LEU A 738 6.80 -1.41 30.60
C LEU A 738 5.43 -1.69 29.96
N ASP A 739 5.39 -1.83 28.64
CA ASP A 739 4.21 -2.24 27.88
C ASP A 739 4.30 -3.72 27.53
N LEU A 740 3.23 -4.47 27.79
CA LEU A 740 3.05 -5.85 27.38
C LEU A 740 1.85 -5.95 26.42
N VAL A 741 2.05 -6.58 25.28
CA VAL A 741 0.99 -6.87 24.30
C VAL A 741 0.94 -8.37 24.09
N ALA A 742 -0.27 -8.94 24.07
CA ALA A 742 -0.48 -10.33 23.68
C ALA A 742 -1.75 -10.46 22.84
N GLY A 743 -1.66 -11.13 21.71
CA GLY A 743 -2.78 -11.57 20.90
C GLY A 743 -2.67 -13.07 20.64
N VAL A 744 -3.77 -13.80 20.80
CA VAL A 744 -3.84 -15.24 20.51
C VAL A 744 -5.15 -15.52 19.79
N GLY A 745 -5.06 -16.12 18.62
CA GLY A 745 -6.20 -16.59 17.84
C GLY A 745 -6.14 -18.10 17.67
N TYR A 746 -7.27 -18.77 17.86
CA TYR A 746 -7.49 -20.16 17.47
C TYR A 746 -8.61 -20.21 16.44
N VAL A 747 -8.44 -21.00 15.38
CA VAL A 747 -9.48 -21.25 14.40
C VAL A 747 -9.47 -22.69 13.89
N ASN A 748 -10.65 -23.27 13.80
CA ASN A 748 -10.94 -24.54 13.19
C ASN A 748 -11.80 -24.32 11.94
N SER A 749 -11.17 -24.19 10.78
CA SER A 749 -11.83 -24.00 9.47
C SER A 749 -11.77 -25.30 8.65
N GLN A 750 -12.92 -25.84 8.23
CA GLN A 750 -13.04 -27.12 7.53
C GLN A 750 -14.05 -27.05 6.39
N PHE A 751 -13.79 -27.75 5.28
CA PHE A 751 -14.77 -27.99 4.23
C PHE A 751 -15.87 -28.95 4.71
N LYS A 752 -17.14 -28.66 4.40
CA LYS A 752 -18.28 -29.55 4.70
C LYS A 752 -18.62 -30.46 3.52
N ASP A 753 -18.94 -29.86 2.39
CA ASP A 753 -19.34 -30.54 1.16
C ASP A 753 -18.45 -30.01 0.03
N TYR A 754 -17.37 -30.73 -0.27
CA TYR A 754 -16.46 -30.29 -1.31
C TYR A 754 -15.88 -31.47 -2.11
N THR A 755 -16.30 -31.54 -3.38
CA THR A 755 -15.64 -32.39 -4.38
C THR A 755 -14.96 -31.49 -5.39
N ASN A 756 -13.64 -31.61 -5.52
CA ASN A 756 -12.89 -30.83 -6.50
C ASN A 756 -13.33 -31.27 -7.91
N PRO A 757 -13.88 -30.35 -8.74
CA PRO A 757 -14.50 -30.72 -10.01
C PRO A 757 -13.50 -31.17 -11.07
N PHE A 758 -12.19 -30.90 -10.90
CA PHE A 758 -11.15 -31.31 -11.85
C PHE A 758 -10.53 -32.66 -11.49
N THR A 759 -10.22 -32.87 -10.22
CA THR A 759 -9.57 -34.10 -9.76
C THR A 759 -10.57 -35.20 -9.41
N GLY A 760 -11.84 -34.82 -9.16
CA GLY A 760 -12.87 -35.72 -8.61
C GLY A 760 -12.61 -36.11 -7.14
N GLY A 761 -11.59 -35.53 -6.50
CA GLY A 761 -11.26 -35.78 -5.10
C GLY A 761 -12.30 -35.17 -4.17
N ASN A 762 -12.73 -35.95 -3.17
CA ASN A 762 -13.54 -35.43 -2.06
C ASN A 762 -12.61 -34.89 -0.99
N PHE A 763 -12.73 -33.59 -0.70
CA PHE A 763 -11.96 -32.86 0.28
C PHE A 763 -12.83 -32.29 1.41
N SER A 764 -14.05 -32.82 1.60
CA SER A 764 -14.79 -32.65 2.85
C SER A 764 -13.93 -33.04 4.05
N ASP A 765 -14.13 -32.35 5.17
CA ASP A 765 -13.37 -32.42 6.43
C ASP A 765 -11.90 -31.96 6.36
N ASN A 766 -11.36 -31.67 5.17
CA ASN A 766 -10.05 -31.05 5.04
C ASN A 766 -10.08 -29.60 5.54
N ARG A 767 -8.92 -29.12 5.98
CA ARG A 767 -8.72 -27.72 6.40
C ARG A 767 -8.70 -26.79 5.21
N VAL A 768 -9.30 -25.62 5.38
CA VAL A 768 -9.17 -24.53 4.41
C VAL A 768 -7.69 -24.11 4.32
N PRO A 769 -7.10 -24.02 3.11
CA PRO A 769 -5.72 -23.60 2.93
C PRO A 769 -5.43 -22.17 3.43
N PHE A 770 -4.18 -21.89 3.78
CA PHE A 770 -3.72 -20.58 4.26
C PHE A 770 -4.43 -20.04 5.53
N ALA A 771 -5.11 -20.93 6.26
CA ALA A 771 -5.75 -20.65 7.54
C ALA A 771 -5.01 -21.39 8.67
N PRO A 772 -3.99 -20.79 9.31
CA PRO A 772 -3.28 -21.43 10.43
C PRO A 772 -4.22 -21.68 11.61
N GLU A 773 -4.12 -22.86 12.23
CA GLU A 773 -4.99 -23.23 13.37
C GLU A 773 -4.81 -22.30 14.58
N VAL A 774 -3.60 -21.77 14.77
CA VAL A 774 -3.25 -20.85 15.85
C VAL A 774 -2.43 -19.70 15.29
N THR A 775 -2.73 -18.49 15.72
CA THR A 775 -1.92 -17.29 15.49
C THR A 775 -1.58 -16.66 16.83
N TYR A 776 -0.37 -16.15 17.00
CA TYR A 776 -0.01 -15.46 18.23
C TYR A 776 1.02 -14.37 17.99
N ASN A 777 0.88 -13.28 18.76
CA ASN A 777 1.85 -12.19 18.85
C ASN A 777 1.99 -11.79 20.33
N VAL A 778 3.19 -11.81 20.86
CA VAL A 778 3.48 -11.42 22.24
C VAL A 778 4.67 -10.48 22.22
N ALA A 779 4.53 -9.29 22.78
CA ALA A 779 5.58 -8.30 22.84
C ALA A 779 5.76 -7.75 24.25
N ALA A 780 7.01 -7.52 24.61
CA ALA A 780 7.39 -6.76 25.79
C ALA A 780 8.24 -5.57 25.35
N GLN A 781 7.88 -4.38 25.83
CA GLN A 781 8.52 -3.13 25.47
C GLN A 781 8.82 -2.32 26.72
N TYR A 782 10.03 -1.80 26.83
CA TYR A 782 10.46 -0.98 27.95
C TYR A 782 11.01 0.37 27.47
N ARG A 783 10.48 1.45 28.04
CA ARG A 783 10.99 2.81 27.93
C ARG A 783 11.46 3.28 29.29
N SER A 784 12.76 3.56 29.39
CA SER A 784 13.33 4.16 30.58
C SER A 784 13.16 5.69 30.56
N PRO A 785 13.05 6.35 31.72
CA PRO A 785 13.12 7.81 31.81
C PRO A 785 14.42 8.42 31.25
N GLY A 786 15.48 7.61 31.12
CA GLY A 786 16.77 8.01 30.57
C GLY A 786 16.88 7.88 29.05
N GLY A 787 15.77 7.63 28.35
CA GLY A 787 15.72 7.55 26.88
C GLY A 787 16.00 6.16 26.30
N ILE A 788 16.37 5.15 27.10
CA ILE A 788 16.52 3.78 26.58
C ILE A 788 15.16 3.21 26.18
N PHE A 789 15.08 2.72 24.94
CA PHE A 789 13.98 1.94 24.39
C PHE A 789 14.45 0.51 24.14
N ALA A 790 13.66 -0.49 24.53
CA ALA A 790 13.88 -1.88 24.15
C ALA A 790 12.55 -2.58 23.88
N ARG A 791 12.46 -3.38 22.83
CA ARG A 791 11.30 -4.20 22.48
C ARG A 791 11.76 -5.59 22.07
N LEU A 792 11.08 -6.60 22.58
CA LEU A 792 11.21 -7.99 22.18
C LEU A 792 9.83 -8.50 21.79
N GLU A 793 9.72 -9.13 20.62
CA GLU A 793 8.47 -9.62 20.07
C GLU A 793 8.62 -11.08 19.64
N LEU A 794 7.67 -11.91 20.04
CA LEU A 794 7.50 -13.29 19.62
C LEU A 794 6.21 -13.38 18.82
N ARG A 795 6.30 -13.84 17.57
CA ARG A 795 5.13 -14.04 16.71
C ARG A 795 5.22 -15.37 15.98
N GLY A 796 4.08 -15.96 15.62
CA GLY A 796 4.12 -17.19 14.85
C GLY A 796 2.76 -17.72 14.45
N TYR A 797 2.83 -18.71 13.56
CA TYR A 797 1.68 -19.42 13.05
C TYR A 797 1.77 -20.90 13.44
N GLY A 798 0.61 -21.49 13.70
CA GLY A 798 0.43 -22.92 13.87
C GLY A 798 0.62 -23.68 12.57
N LYS A 799 0.12 -24.93 12.54
CA LYS A 799 0.14 -25.73 11.32
C LYS A 799 -0.73 -25.06 10.24
N THR A 800 -0.20 -24.97 9.03
CA THR A 800 -0.88 -24.38 7.87
C THR A 800 -0.78 -25.32 6.68
N TYR A 801 -1.90 -25.58 6.02
CA TYR A 801 -1.94 -26.27 4.73
C TYR A 801 -1.99 -25.25 3.58
N PHE A 802 -1.44 -25.61 2.42
CA PHE A 802 -1.38 -24.72 1.25
C PHE A 802 -2.22 -25.22 0.07
N ASP A 803 -2.76 -26.43 0.16
CA ASP A 803 -3.60 -27.07 -0.83
C ASP A 803 -4.88 -27.65 -0.21
N ASP A 804 -5.94 -27.72 -1.00
CA ASP A 804 -7.25 -28.25 -0.62
C ASP A 804 -7.19 -29.74 -0.23
N ALA A 805 -6.29 -30.51 -0.84
CA ALA A 805 -6.02 -31.90 -0.49
C ALA A 805 -5.24 -32.06 0.83
N ASN A 806 -4.76 -30.96 1.44
CA ASN A 806 -3.99 -30.93 2.69
C ASN A 806 -2.70 -31.78 2.65
N GLN A 807 -2.06 -31.88 1.48
CA GLN A 807 -0.82 -32.63 1.27
C GLN A 807 0.43 -31.78 1.48
N VAL A 808 0.34 -30.48 1.20
CA VAL A 808 1.42 -29.52 1.34
C VAL A 808 1.17 -28.67 2.58
N LYS A 809 2.13 -28.69 3.52
CA LYS A 809 1.97 -28.00 4.81
C LYS A 809 3.26 -27.38 5.33
N GLN A 810 3.09 -26.33 6.14
CA GLN A 810 4.09 -25.79 7.05
C GLN A 810 3.78 -26.27 8.48
N ASP A 811 4.78 -26.82 9.16
CA ASP A 811 4.67 -27.12 10.59
C ASP A 811 4.76 -25.83 11.41
N PRO A 812 4.25 -25.79 12.66
CA PRO A 812 4.27 -24.58 13.48
C PRO A 812 5.66 -23.94 13.55
N PHE A 813 5.72 -22.63 13.44
CA PHE A 813 6.97 -21.87 13.56
C PHE A 813 6.79 -20.61 14.39
N ALA A 814 7.90 -20.05 14.86
CA ALA A 814 7.97 -18.83 15.63
C ALA A 814 9.12 -17.96 15.14
N LEU A 815 8.87 -16.65 15.09
CA LEU A 815 9.85 -15.62 14.78
C LEU A 815 10.03 -14.75 16.02
N VAL A 816 11.28 -14.39 16.30
CA VAL A 816 11.62 -13.45 17.36
C VAL A 816 12.20 -12.20 16.72
N ASN A 817 11.63 -11.04 17.03
CA ASN A 817 12.12 -9.74 16.59
C ASN A 817 12.60 -8.96 17.82
N ALA A 818 13.66 -8.17 17.65
CA ALA A 818 14.23 -7.37 18.72
C ALA A 818 14.56 -5.97 18.21
N ARG A 819 14.34 -4.97 19.07
CA ARG A 819 14.72 -3.59 18.81
C ARG A 819 15.26 -2.96 20.09
N ILE A 820 16.36 -2.24 19.99
CA ILE A 820 16.93 -1.47 21.10
C ILE A 820 17.35 -0.11 20.58
N GLY A 821 17.16 0.94 21.36
CA GLY A 821 17.49 2.28 20.92
C GLY A 821 17.58 3.29 22.04
N TYR A 822 17.89 4.52 21.63
CA TYR A 822 17.92 5.69 22.47
C TYR A 822 16.99 6.76 21.87
N GLU A 823 16.05 7.23 22.67
CA GLU A 823 15.06 8.27 22.40
C GLU A 823 15.49 9.55 23.15
N GLY A 824 15.90 10.57 22.39
CA GLY A 824 16.04 11.94 22.88
C GLY A 824 14.71 12.70 22.76
N THR A 825 14.72 14.01 23.00
CA THR A 825 13.50 14.83 22.93
C THR A 825 12.82 14.79 21.56
N ASN A 826 13.63 14.90 20.50
CA ASN A 826 13.15 15.11 19.12
C ASN A 826 13.75 14.08 18.14
N TYR A 827 14.46 13.07 18.62
CA TYR A 827 15.09 12.07 17.76
C TYR A 827 15.19 10.72 18.46
N GLY A 828 15.25 9.65 17.67
CA GLY A 828 15.50 8.30 18.14
C GLY A 828 16.48 7.58 17.23
N ILE A 829 17.38 6.80 17.82
CA ILE A 829 18.33 5.94 17.10
C ILE A 829 18.10 4.51 17.58
N TYR A 830 17.90 3.58 16.66
CA TYR A 830 17.53 2.21 16.96
C TYR A 830 18.40 1.22 16.19
N LEU A 831 18.75 0.12 16.83
CA LEU A 831 19.17 -1.12 16.22
C LEU A 831 17.97 -2.07 16.21
N PHE A 832 17.73 -2.74 15.10
CA PHE A 832 16.67 -3.73 14.99
C PHE A 832 17.19 -5.03 14.37
N ALA A 833 16.51 -6.13 14.70
CA ALA A 833 16.69 -7.42 14.07
C ALA A 833 15.32 -8.12 13.98
N ASN A 834 14.91 -8.48 12.76
CA ASN A 834 13.73 -9.30 12.51
C ASN A 834 14.17 -10.72 12.21
N ASN A 835 13.40 -11.71 12.67
CA ASN A 835 13.78 -13.12 12.60
C ASN A 835 15.19 -13.36 13.20
N LEU A 836 15.40 -12.91 14.43
CA LEU A 836 16.69 -12.88 15.15
C LEU A 836 17.43 -14.22 15.15
N PHE A 837 16.68 -15.32 15.19
CA PHE A 837 17.21 -16.69 15.21
C PHE A 837 17.34 -17.34 13.83
N ASP A 838 17.03 -16.60 12.75
CA ASP A 838 17.09 -17.10 11.38
C ASP A 838 16.25 -18.37 11.16
N THR A 839 15.05 -18.39 11.75
CA THR A 839 14.09 -19.48 11.61
C THR A 839 13.69 -19.60 10.13
N ARG A 840 13.81 -20.80 9.57
CA ARG A 840 13.40 -21.11 8.19
C ARG A 840 11.98 -21.67 8.17
N TYR A 841 11.16 -21.15 7.25
CA TYR A 841 9.77 -21.55 7.06
C TYR A 841 9.35 -21.28 5.62
N ILE A 842 8.29 -21.95 5.16
CA ILE A 842 7.68 -21.71 3.85
C ILE A 842 6.41 -20.87 3.99
N THR A 843 6.19 -19.95 3.04
CA THR A 843 5.02 -19.06 2.99
C THR A 843 3.95 -19.58 2.03
N SER A 844 4.33 -20.44 1.10
CA SER A 844 3.44 -21.11 0.16
C SER A 844 4.08 -22.40 -0.32
N GLY A 845 3.27 -23.28 -0.91
CA GLY A 845 3.81 -24.45 -1.59
C GLY A 845 2.75 -25.18 -2.40
N PHE A 846 3.22 -25.85 -3.44
CA PHE A 846 2.40 -26.63 -4.36
C PHE A 846 3.19 -27.85 -4.83
N LEU A 847 2.46 -28.89 -5.27
CA LEU A 847 3.08 -30.04 -5.89
C LEU A 847 3.37 -29.72 -7.36
N PHE A 848 4.62 -29.86 -7.78
CA PHE A 848 5.02 -29.69 -9.17
C PHE A 848 5.58 -31.01 -9.74
N PRO A 849 5.28 -31.37 -11.01
CA PRO A 849 5.82 -32.58 -11.63
C PRO A 849 7.34 -32.50 -11.92
N PRO A 850 8.13 -33.58 -11.72
CA PRO A 850 7.77 -34.82 -11.03
C PRO A 850 7.49 -34.55 -9.55
N ALA A 851 6.44 -35.20 -9.01
CA ALA A 851 5.80 -34.86 -7.73
C ALA A 851 6.80 -34.58 -6.60
N ASN A 852 7.07 -33.29 -6.39
CA ASN A 852 7.76 -32.77 -5.23
C ASN A 852 7.13 -31.43 -4.82
N VAL A 853 7.35 -31.06 -3.56
CA VAL A 853 6.88 -29.77 -3.05
C VAL A 853 7.85 -28.69 -3.52
N THR A 854 7.34 -27.80 -4.36
CA THR A 854 7.93 -26.50 -4.65
C THR A 854 7.34 -25.49 -3.69
N ALA A 855 8.17 -24.66 -3.08
CA ALA A 855 7.78 -23.78 -1.99
C ALA A 855 8.35 -22.37 -2.14
N GLY A 856 7.58 -21.40 -1.66
CA GLY A 856 8.07 -20.06 -1.38
C GLY A 856 8.62 -20.02 0.05
N PHE A 857 9.76 -19.37 0.26
CA PHE A 857 10.43 -19.28 1.55
C PHE A 857 10.24 -17.91 2.20
N GLY A 858 10.06 -17.92 3.52
CA GLY A 858 10.03 -16.72 4.33
C GLY A 858 11.37 -16.01 4.38
N GLU A 859 11.35 -14.73 4.76
CA GLU A 859 12.57 -13.92 4.78
C GLU A 859 13.58 -14.44 5.82
N PRO A 860 14.88 -14.47 5.47
CA PRO A 860 15.93 -14.74 6.43
C PRO A 860 16.02 -13.60 7.47
N ARG A 861 16.92 -13.74 8.44
CA ARG A 861 17.19 -12.68 9.40
C ARG A 861 17.55 -11.36 8.72
N THR A 862 16.82 -10.30 9.05
CA THR A 862 17.15 -8.91 8.66
C THR A 862 17.54 -8.09 9.89
N TYR A 863 18.50 -7.19 9.75
CA TYR A 863 18.93 -6.31 10.82
C TYR A 863 19.52 -5.02 10.27
N GLY A 864 19.44 -3.96 11.06
CA GLY A 864 19.89 -2.65 10.62
C GLY A 864 19.84 -1.59 11.70
N VAL A 865 20.09 -0.36 11.26
CA VAL A 865 20.02 0.86 12.05
C VAL A 865 18.88 1.71 11.50
N GLN A 866 18.12 2.34 12.40
CA GLN A 866 17.10 3.32 12.04
C GLN A 866 17.30 4.60 12.85
N VAL A 867 17.17 5.74 12.19
CA VAL A 867 17.14 7.07 12.80
C VAL A 867 15.79 7.70 12.49
N ARG A 868 15.20 8.35 13.48
CA ARG A 868 13.99 9.16 13.32
C ARG A 868 14.19 10.52 13.99
N ALA A 869 13.59 11.56 13.43
CA ALA A 869 13.51 12.87 14.06
C ALA A 869 12.14 13.51 13.82
N ASN A 870 11.65 14.19 14.86
CA ASN A 870 10.45 15.03 14.86
C ASN A 870 10.93 16.46 15.12
N LEU A 871 10.88 17.32 14.11
CA LEU A 871 11.42 18.69 14.14
C LEU A 871 10.32 19.73 14.27
#